data_AF-A0A1E7F651-F1
#
_entry.id   AF-A0A1E7F651-F1
#
_cell.length_a   1.000
_cell.length_b   1.000
_cell.length_c   1.000
_cell.angle_alpha   90.00
_cell.angle_beta   90.00
_cell.angle_gamma   90.00
#
_symmetry.space_group_name_H-M   'P 1'
#
loop_
_entity.id
_entity.type
_entity.pdbx_description
1 polymer ?
#
loop_
_entity_poly.entity_id
_entity_poly.type
_entity_poly.pdbx_seq_one_letter_code
_entity_poly.pdbx_strand_id
1 'polypeptide(L)'
;MSATSGKQLLKRWVLSQSIPYLKQGSTIAIRSHLRTDLRIRSHWRDDGRLSLAQRRIIAPQCSDENGGNSDGHTDSGTFAHILLSRNEDKITSLGRADPYVSIDILDKHRIEEITLGGSESDNNNPAPKLLSSLPLDDQQEEEEVTGGDCDDDEETCCLTLDVPDKINIECDLTQGGSIFIESKIEGDVRLKTAQGNISVSKLRGHHIELETGSTEMKEEQDVTPSFIFVSETLECQSLRLSVHRPSIDRIRAKRIHAKTMEIQVGGYGSNENTVSIQTSAASNITATNEKLDDDDTGAICDISSLYIIGDANVIVQQPAIVNGGQRHRQRQAVRIKSHHGHLHVEATAPKPDDTNKITGDILPIVDLGGVNGSCEVWVSQPSTDNSTIEDPAIVTDDDWTSCHIHFDSIAPDSVNPVHADGGNIHVTVDRKVESDVRLLSPPSTTNSNEKSLQVDMETLLLEDNDDGSLADEVSHMLQNIEGIAASVSGTKIPNSSDGNSIITDSNRIKILTNAFTAREQIDKEGLQYCEFVDGWIENTSLEPDSRFDRKHRGDPSADGGIGGGKIRLEGAHSQALYGFDTTSSSNSTETASKSTFARPLLAVSSPGKIILETLSWLGNIARRYGLDDTRNEDDLGRQATRRKRLGENTTNQ
;
A
#
# COMPACT_ATOMS: atom_id res chain seq x y z
N MET A 1 -56.14 -7.66 11.09
CA MET A 1 -55.59 -6.51 10.34
C MET A 1 -55.54 -5.33 11.29
N SER A 2 -54.42 -5.14 11.99
CA SER A 2 -54.29 -4.10 13.02
C SER A 2 -53.87 -2.78 12.38
N ALA A 3 -54.51 -1.70 12.83
CA ALA A 3 -54.25 -0.32 12.41
C ALA A 3 -52.89 0.24 12.90
N THR A 4 -51.98 -0.61 13.39
CA THR A 4 -50.66 -0.24 13.90
C THR A 4 -49.58 -0.12 12.82
N SER A 5 -49.78 -0.73 11.65
CA SER A 5 -48.80 -0.66 10.54
C SER A 5 -48.72 0.72 9.86
N GLY A 6 -49.75 1.57 9.99
CA GLY A 6 -49.76 2.91 9.39
C GLY A 6 -49.04 3.99 10.19
N LYS A 7 -48.76 3.75 11.50
CA LYS A 7 -48.11 4.74 12.38
C LYS A 7 -46.61 4.51 12.60
N GLN A 8 -46.11 3.29 12.35
CA GLN A 8 -44.65 3.01 12.36
C GLN A 8 -43.95 3.59 11.11
N LEU A 9 -44.67 3.84 10.02
CA LEU A 9 -44.11 4.44 8.80
C LEU A 9 -43.86 5.96 8.87
N LEU A 10 -44.25 6.63 9.95
CA LEU A 10 -44.16 8.09 10.11
C LEU A 10 -43.11 8.55 11.15
N LYS A 11 -42.30 7.62 11.67
CA LYS A 11 -41.31 7.87 12.75
C LYS A 11 -39.86 8.03 12.31
N ARG A 12 -39.58 8.10 11.01
CA ARG A 12 -38.37 8.80 10.54
C ARG A 12 -38.70 10.28 10.45
N TRP A 13 -38.30 11.06 11.45
CA TRP A 13 -38.13 12.51 11.24
C TRP A 13 -36.94 12.70 10.29
N VAL A 14 -37.20 12.48 8.99
CA VAL A 14 -36.31 12.89 7.91
C VAL A 14 -36.43 14.40 7.85
N LEU A 15 -35.50 15.09 8.49
CA LEU A 15 -35.25 16.49 8.19
C LEU A 15 -34.59 16.55 6.81
N SER A 16 -35.38 16.24 5.79
CA SER A 16 -35.08 16.62 4.41
C SER A 16 -35.35 18.12 4.28
N GLN A 17 -34.62 18.92 5.06
CA GLN A 17 -34.41 20.29 4.63
C GLN A 17 -33.61 20.18 3.35
N SER A 18 -34.30 20.28 2.21
CA SER A 18 -33.61 20.57 0.98
C SER A 18 -32.84 21.85 1.25
N ILE A 19 -31.52 21.76 1.35
CA ILE A 19 -30.66 22.92 1.23
C ILE A 19 -30.65 23.17 -0.28
N PRO A 20 -31.51 24.04 -0.85
CA PRO A 20 -31.34 24.42 -2.24
C PRO A 20 -29.89 24.90 -2.39
N TYR A 21 -29.28 24.72 -3.56
CA TYR A 21 -27.97 25.28 -3.93
C TYR A 21 -26.72 24.40 -3.82
N LEU A 22 -26.80 23.08 -3.54
CA LEU A 22 -25.65 22.21 -3.85
C LEU A 22 -25.57 22.00 -5.37
N LYS A 23 -24.86 22.89 -6.05
CA LYS A 23 -24.50 22.73 -7.46
C LYS A 23 -23.38 21.69 -7.59
N GLN A 24 -23.22 21.13 -8.78
CA GLN A 24 -22.02 20.35 -9.12
C GLN A 24 -20.76 21.14 -8.74
N GLY A 25 -19.86 20.51 -7.97
CA GLY A 25 -18.62 21.14 -7.49
C GLY A 25 -18.75 21.91 -6.16
N SER A 26 -19.94 21.96 -5.56
CA SER A 26 -20.10 22.50 -4.20
C SER A 26 -19.26 21.71 -3.20
N THR A 27 -18.97 22.31 -2.06
CA THR A 27 -18.22 21.67 -0.98
C THR A 27 -19.10 21.51 0.26
N ILE A 28 -19.12 20.30 0.81
CA ILE A 28 -19.71 20.03 2.13
C ILE A 28 -18.57 19.77 3.10
N ALA A 29 -18.55 20.51 4.20
CA ALA A 29 -17.68 20.25 5.33
C ALA A 29 -18.47 19.66 6.49
N ILE A 30 -17.99 18.56 7.05
CA ILE A 30 -18.62 17.83 8.14
C ILE A 30 -17.61 17.75 9.27
N ARG A 31 -17.93 18.33 10.41
CA ARG A 31 -17.06 18.29 11.60
C ARG A 31 -17.82 17.67 12.74
N SER A 32 -17.20 16.73 13.43
CA SER A 32 -17.79 16.18 14.63
C SER A 32 -16.86 16.32 15.82
N HIS A 33 -17.46 16.81 16.90
CA HIS A 33 -16.87 16.87 18.23
C HIS A 33 -17.46 15.82 19.16
N LEU A 34 -18.12 14.81 18.59
CA LEU A 34 -18.64 13.63 19.25
C LEU A 34 -18.17 12.39 18.47
N ARG A 35 -18.06 11.24 19.13
CA ARG A 35 -17.78 9.98 18.43
C ARG A 35 -18.92 9.68 17.46
N THR A 36 -18.64 9.71 16.15
CA THR A 36 -19.68 9.73 15.12
C THR A 36 -19.43 8.74 13.99
N ASP A 37 -20.37 7.84 13.75
CA ASP A 37 -20.38 7.01 12.55
C ASP A 37 -21.12 7.74 11.43
N LEU A 38 -20.37 8.20 10.43
CA LEU A 38 -20.87 8.95 9.30
C LEU A 38 -21.04 8.02 8.09
N ARG A 39 -22.26 7.93 7.55
CA ARG A 39 -22.56 7.24 6.29
C ARG A 39 -22.95 8.25 5.22
N ILE A 40 -22.22 8.29 4.12
CA ILE A 40 -22.50 9.14 2.97
C ILE A 40 -22.94 8.23 1.83
N ARG A 41 -24.13 8.53 1.31
CA ARG A 41 -24.69 7.90 0.12
C ARG A 41 -24.79 8.97 -0.95
N SER A 42 -24.35 8.62 -2.15
CA SER A 42 -24.48 9.49 -3.30
C SER A 42 -25.72 9.07 -4.09
N HIS A 43 -26.46 10.05 -4.58
CA HIS A 43 -27.52 9.80 -5.55
C HIS A 43 -27.21 10.62 -6.79
N TRP A 44 -27.40 10.00 -7.95
CA TRP A 44 -27.37 10.70 -9.22
C TRP A 44 -28.57 11.66 -9.30
N ARG A 45 -28.39 12.87 -8.78
CA ARG A 45 -29.41 13.93 -8.75
C ARG A 45 -28.74 15.27 -9.01
N ASP A 46 -29.28 15.98 -10.00
CA ASP A 46 -28.92 17.38 -10.28
C ASP A 46 -29.83 18.37 -9.53
N ASP A 47 -30.72 17.87 -8.66
CA ASP A 47 -31.68 18.71 -7.92
C ASP A 47 -31.04 19.48 -6.74
N GLY A 48 -29.77 19.19 -6.45
CA GLY A 48 -28.96 19.88 -5.45
C GLY A 48 -29.48 19.74 -4.03
N ARG A 49 -30.22 18.67 -3.73
CA ARG A 49 -30.79 18.43 -2.40
C ARG A 49 -29.85 17.61 -1.53
N LEU A 50 -29.59 18.12 -0.32
CA LEU A 50 -29.02 17.35 0.78
C LEU A 50 -30.16 16.70 1.58
N SER A 51 -30.00 15.43 1.95
CA SER A 51 -30.88 14.75 2.89
C SER A 51 -30.05 14.27 4.08
N LEU A 52 -30.52 14.55 5.29
CA LEU A 52 -29.82 14.26 6.54
C LEU A 52 -30.72 13.43 7.45
N ALA A 53 -30.18 12.32 7.94
CA ALA A 53 -30.84 11.45 8.90
C ALA A 53 -29.88 11.09 10.03
N GLN A 54 -30.24 11.45 11.25
CA GLN A 54 -29.47 11.11 12.44
C GLN A 54 -30.17 9.97 13.19
N ARG A 55 -29.41 8.98 13.63
CA ARG A 55 -29.87 7.90 14.51
C ARG A 55 -28.98 7.88 15.74
N ARG A 56 -29.58 7.95 16.93
CA ARG A 56 -28.87 7.70 18.18
C ARG A 56 -28.87 6.19 18.43
N ILE A 57 -27.70 5.63 18.70
CA ILE A 57 -27.59 4.27 19.22
C ILE A 57 -27.41 4.45 20.73
N ILE A 58 -28.49 4.26 21.48
CA ILE A 58 -28.43 4.19 22.93
C ILE A 58 -28.07 2.73 23.24
N ALA A 59 -26.90 2.50 23.82
CA ALA A 59 -26.56 1.17 24.31
C ALA A 59 -27.67 0.73 25.29
N PRO A 60 -28.27 -0.47 25.12
CA PRO A 60 -29.28 -0.94 26.06
C PRO A 60 -28.61 -0.99 27.43
N GLN A 61 -28.97 -0.07 28.32
CA GLN A 61 -28.49 -0.13 29.69
C GLN A 61 -28.85 -1.53 30.21
N CYS A 62 -27.83 -2.35 30.51
CA CYS A 62 -28.05 -3.59 31.22
C CYS A 62 -28.68 -3.20 32.55
N SER A 63 -30.01 -3.27 32.61
CA SER A 63 -30.75 -3.02 33.82
C SER A 63 -30.38 -4.15 34.76
N ASP A 64 -29.37 -3.92 35.60
CA ASP A 64 -29.07 -4.79 36.72
C ASP A 64 -30.36 -4.94 37.52
N GLU A 65 -31.02 -6.09 37.41
CA GLU A 65 -32.31 -6.39 38.06
C GLU A 65 -32.22 -6.42 39.61
N ASN A 66 -31.11 -5.95 40.18
CA ASN A 66 -30.95 -5.80 41.62
C ASN A 66 -31.69 -4.55 42.11
N GLY A 67 -32.98 -4.74 42.38
CA GLY A 67 -33.93 -3.74 42.88
C GLY A 67 -33.55 -3.08 44.21
N GLY A 68 -32.59 -2.16 44.15
CA GLY A 68 -32.27 -1.20 45.21
C GLY A 68 -32.72 0.19 44.80
N ASN A 69 -33.62 0.80 45.60
CA ASN A 69 -34.07 2.18 45.48
C ASN A 69 -32.89 3.15 45.18
N SER A 70 -32.80 3.66 43.96
CA SER A 70 -31.88 4.74 43.60
C SER A 70 -32.66 6.04 43.38
N ASP A 71 -32.30 7.04 44.19
CA ASP A 71 -32.84 8.39 44.15
C ASP A 71 -32.37 9.11 42.87
N GLY A 72 -33.31 9.43 41.98
CA GLY A 72 -33.36 10.67 41.21
C GLY A 72 -32.15 11.11 40.39
N HIS A 73 -31.33 10.21 39.84
CA HIS A 73 -30.33 10.61 38.86
C HIS A 73 -31.06 10.96 37.55
N THR A 74 -31.22 12.26 37.29
CA THR A 74 -31.82 12.75 36.05
C THR A 74 -30.89 12.40 34.90
N ASP A 75 -31.32 11.49 34.03
CA ASP A 75 -30.71 11.19 32.73
C ASP A 75 -30.46 12.48 31.95
N SER A 76 -29.26 13.04 32.07
CA SER A 76 -28.77 14.05 31.15
C SER A 76 -28.24 13.31 29.94
N GLY A 77 -29.13 12.70 29.16
CA GLY A 77 -28.74 12.08 27.89
C GLY A 77 -27.99 13.09 27.05
N THR A 78 -26.81 12.71 26.56
CA THR A 78 -25.98 13.54 25.71
C THR A 78 -26.70 13.73 24.38
N PHE A 79 -27.29 14.90 24.15
CA PHE A 79 -27.96 15.21 22.89
C PHE A 79 -26.93 15.76 21.90
N ALA A 80 -26.68 15.01 20.83
CA ALA A 80 -25.90 15.51 19.70
C ALA A 80 -26.71 16.54 18.92
N HIS A 81 -26.23 17.76 18.87
CA HIS A 81 -26.85 18.85 18.14
C HIS A 81 -26.15 19.08 16.80
N ILE A 82 -26.93 19.25 15.75
CA ILE A 82 -26.43 19.52 14.40
C ILE A 82 -26.59 21.00 14.08
N LEU A 83 -25.48 21.68 13.85
CA LEU A 83 -25.42 23.05 13.38
C LEU A 83 -25.16 23.06 11.87
N LEU A 84 -26.14 23.54 11.11
CA LEU A 84 -25.99 23.78 9.68
C LEU A 84 -25.65 25.25 9.45
N SER A 85 -24.51 25.50 8.81
CA SER A 85 -24.05 26.84 8.44
C SER A 85 -23.73 26.90 6.96
N ARG A 86 -24.08 28.03 6.34
CA ARG A 86 -23.68 28.35 4.97
C ARG A 86 -22.58 29.39 5.05
N ASN A 87 -21.41 29.05 4.56
CA ASN A 87 -20.28 29.98 4.51
C ASN A 87 -20.28 30.71 3.17
N GLU A 88 -19.44 31.74 3.09
CA GLU A 88 -19.15 32.38 1.81
C GLU A 88 -18.61 31.36 0.82
N ASP A 89 -18.97 31.52 -0.45
CA ASP A 89 -18.53 30.62 -1.52
C ASP A 89 -16.99 30.60 -1.52
N LYS A 90 -16.40 29.41 -1.37
CA LYS A 90 -14.94 29.25 -1.37
C LYS A 90 -14.45 29.15 -2.80
N ILE A 91 -13.30 29.77 -3.05
CA ILE A 91 -12.58 29.60 -4.32
C ILE A 91 -11.94 28.21 -4.30
N THR A 92 -12.39 27.33 -5.20
CA THR A 92 -11.83 25.98 -5.37
C THR A 92 -10.43 26.02 -5.99
N SER A 93 -9.73 24.88 -5.99
CA SER A 93 -8.44 24.70 -6.69
C SER A 93 -8.48 25.11 -8.18
N LEU A 94 -9.68 25.10 -8.78
CA LEU A 94 -9.94 25.53 -10.16
C LEU A 94 -10.24 27.03 -10.29
N GLY A 95 -10.15 27.81 -9.21
CA GLY A 95 -10.42 29.24 -9.20
C GLY A 95 -11.90 29.62 -9.27
N ARG A 96 -12.82 28.67 -9.01
CA ARG A 96 -14.28 28.91 -9.05
C ARG A 96 -14.82 29.13 -7.65
N ALA A 97 -15.67 30.14 -7.49
CA ALA A 97 -16.43 30.32 -6.25
C ALA A 97 -17.59 29.33 -6.24
N ASP A 98 -17.49 28.30 -5.40
CA ASP A 98 -18.50 27.25 -5.29
C ASP A 98 -19.18 27.29 -3.90
N PRO A 99 -20.46 26.92 -3.82
CA PRO A 99 -21.20 26.90 -2.56
C PRO A 99 -20.49 26.05 -1.50
N TYR A 100 -20.38 26.60 -0.29
CA TYR A 100 -19.79 25.92 0.87
C TYR A 100 -20.81 25.76 2.00
N VAL A 101 -21.11 24.52 2.35
CA VAL A 101 -22.02 24.17 3.45
C VAL A 101 -21.22 23.45 4.53
N SER A 102 -21.35 23.88 5.78
CA SER A 102 -20.78 23.20 6.94
C SER A 102 -21.86 22.56 7.81
N ILE A 103 -21.56 21.35 8.29
CA ILE A 103 -22.36 20.55 9.20
C ILE A 103 -21.48 20.29 10.42
N ASP A 104 -21.72 20.99 11.51
CA ASP A 104 -21.00 20.81 12.77
C ASP A 104 -21.86 20.01 13.74
N ILE A 105 -21.34 18.89 14.25
CA ILE A 105 -21.99 18.02 15.22
C ILE A 105 -21.36 18.29 16.59
N LEU A 106 -22.17 18.86 17.50
CA LEU A 106 -21.73 19.41 18.77
C LEU A 106 -22.47 18.75 19.93
N ASP A 107 -21.77 18.63 21.06
CA ASP A 107 -22.41 18.42 22.36
C ASP A 107 -23.15 19.70 22.80
N LYS A 108 -24.19 19.53 23.61
CA LYS A 108 -25.01 20.59 24.20
C LYS A 108 -24.17 21.69 24.87
N HIS A 109 -23.17 21.30 25.66
CA HIS A 109 -22.32 22.25 26.38
C HIS A 109 -21.60 23.23 25.45
N ARG A 110 -21.18 22.78 24.26
CA ARG A 110 -20.51 23.66 23.28
C ARG A 110 -21.43 24.66 22.63
N ILE A 111 -22.71 24.32 22.47
CA ILE A 111 -23.69 25.28 21.91
C ILE A 111 -23.97 26.40 22.90
N GLU A 112 -24.07 26.08 24.18
CA GLU A 112 -24.22 27.08 25.24
C GLU A 112 -23.04 28.05 25.25
N GLU A 113 -21.81 27.55 25.05
CA GLU A 113 -20.61 28.39 24.92
C GLU A 113 -20.67 29.32 23.70
N ILE A 114 -21.05 28.80 22.53
CA ILE A 114 -21.18 29.60 21.30
C ILE A 114 -22.27 30.68 21.44
N THR A 115 -23.41 30.33 22.06
CA THR A 115 -24.53 31.26 22.23
C THR A 115 -24.28 32.32 23.30
N LEU A 116 -23.54 32.00 24.37
CA LEU A 116 -23.19 32.95 25.43
C LEU A 116 -22.00 33.84 25.06
N GLY A 117 -21.00 33.31 24.34
CA GLY A 117 -19.78 34.05 23.97
C GLY A 117 -19.94 35.06 22.83
N GLY A 118 -21.00 34.95 22.01
CA GLY A 118 -21.21 35.80 20.83
C GLY A 118 -21.74 37.23 21.10
N SER A 119 -21.85 37.67 22.35
CA SER A 119 -22.51 38.94 22.69
C SER A 119 -21.60 40.16 22.86
N GLU A 120 -20.26 40.03 22.90
CA GLU A 120 -19.39 41.14 23.33
C GLU A 120 -18.28 41.63 22.38
N SER A 121 -18.01 41.04 21.20
CA SER A 121 -16.92 41.56 20.35
C SER A 121 -17.10 41.43 18.84
N ASP A 122 -16.85 42.54 18.14
CA ASP A 122 -16.66 42.73 16.69
C ASP A 122 -17.91 42.79 15.78
N ASN A 123 -18.45 44.01 15.64
CA ASN A 123 -19.56 44.42 14.77
C ASN A 123 -19.37 44.21 13.25
N ASN A 124 -18.28 43.59 12.78
CA ASN A 124 -17.95 43.54 11.35
C ASN A 124 -18.16 42.18 10.68
N ASN A 125 -18.45 41.10 11.42
CA ASN A 125 -18.79 39.81 10.83
C ASN A 125 -20.22 39.42 11.21
N PRO A 126 -21.13 39.19 10.24
CA PRO A 126 -22.47 38.71 10.55
C PRO A 126 -22.35 37.35 11.25
N ALA A 127 -22.92 37.24 12.46
CA ALA A 127 -22.94 35.98 13.21
C ALA A 127 -23.49 34.84 12.33
N PRO A 128 -22.91 33.63 12.39
CA PRO A 128 -23.35 32.50 11.59
C PRO A 128 -24.84 32.28 11.84
N LYS A 129 -25.63 32.35 10.76
CA LYS A 129 -27.08 32.25 10.84
C LYS A 129 -27.44 30.79 11.17
N LEU A 130 -27.78 30.54 12.43
CA LEU A 130 -28.22 29.24 12.93
C LEU A 130 -29.49 28.83 12.17
N LEU A 131 -29.37 27.89 11.22
CA LEU A 131 -30.49 27.52 10.35
C LEU A 131 -31.55 26.68 11.09
N SER A 132 -31.14 25.92 12.11
CA SER A 132 -32.02 25.23 13.06
C SER A 132 -31.20 24.48 14.12
N SER A 133 -31.51 24.63 15.41
CA SER A 133 -31.15 23.64 16.44
C SER A 133 -32.30 22.65 16.55
N LEU A 134 -32.05 21.37 16.28
CA LEU A 134 -33.10 20.35 16.24
C LEU A 134 -33.02 19.49 17.51
N PRO A 135 -33.91 19.68 18.50
CA PRO A 135 -34.04 18.73 19.59
C PRO A 135 -34.63 17.42 19.04
N LEU A 136 -34.04 16.29 19.42
CA LEU A 136 -34.53 14.95 19.05
C LEU A 136 -35.70 14.56 19.97
N ASP A 137 -36.79 14.05 19.39
CA ASP A 137 -37.91 13.47 20.15
C ASP A 137 -37.56 12.02 20.56
N ASP A 138 -37.61 11.71 21.86
CA ASP A 138 -37.27 10.42 22.49
C ASP A 138 -38.29 9.29 22.22
N GLN A 139 -38.66 9.04 20.96
CA GLN A 139 -39.55 7.91 20.64
C GLN A 139 -38.76 6.71 20.09
N GLN A 140 -38.29 5.87 21.02
CA GLN A 140 -37.69 4.56 20.76
C GLN A 140 -38.55 3.69 19.84
N GLU A 141 -37.99 3.28 18.70
CA GLU A 141 -38.40 2.07 17.99
C GLU A 141 -37.24 1.09 18.09
N GLU A 142 -37.43 0.02 18.86
CA GLU A 142 -36.55 -1.14 18.94
C GLU A 142 -36.64 -1.90 17.61
N GLU A 143 -35.86 -1.50 16.60
CA GLU A 143 -35.48 -2.44 15.55
C GLU A 143 -34.50 -3.43 16.16
N GLU A 144 -34.88 -4.72 16.22
CA GLU A 144 -33.98 -5.83 16.55
C GLU A 144 -32.80 -5.81 15.57
N VAL A 145 -31.71 -5.14 15.95
CA VAL A 145 -30.41 -5.32 15.31
C VAL A 145 -29.97 -6.72 15.68
N THR A 146 -30.03 -7.64 14.72
CA THR A 146 -29.63 -9.03 14.92
C THR A 146 -28.14 -9.12 15.25
N GLY A 147 -27.84 -9.27 16.55
CA GLY A 147 -26.73 -10.06 17.09
C GLY A 147 -25.33 -9.70 16.63
N GLY A 148 -24.84 -8.51 16.97
CA GLY A 148 -23.40 -8.28 17.15
C GLY A 148 -23.13 -8.11 18.64
N ASP A 149 -22.31 -8.98 19.23
CA ASP A 149 -21.80 -8.83 20.59
C ASP A 149 -20.91 -7.56 20.63
N CYS A 150 -21.50 -6.41 20.96
CA CYS A 150 -20.79 -5.16 21.20
C CYS A 150 -20.72 -4.91 22.70
N ASP A 151 -19.62 -5.34 23.30
CA ASP A 151 -19.34 -5.30 24.75
C ASP A 151 -18.96 -3.89 25.28
N ASP A 152 -19.12 -2.81 24.51
CA ASP A 152 -18.76 -1.45 24.93
C ASP A 152 -19.95 -0.49 24.87
N ASP A 153 -20.38 -0.02 26.05
CA ASP A 153 -21.51 0.89 26.32
C ASP A 153 -21.30 2.34 25.81
N GLU A 154 -20.41 2.58 24.85
CA GLU A 154 -20.16 3.95 24.38
C GLU A 154 -21.26 4.44 23.44
N GLU A 155 -21.94 5.53 23.85
CA GLU A 155 -22.91 6.22 23.02
C GLU A 155 -22.26 6.72 21.71
N THR A 156 -22.63 6.12 20.58
CA THR A 156 -22.16 6.53 19.26
C THR A 156 -23.26 7.27 18.49
N CYS A 157 -22.91 8.41 17.90
CA CYS A 157 -23.82 9.16 17.05
C CYS A 157 -23.76 8.61 15.61
N CYS A 158 -24.86 8.12 15.04
CA CYS A 158 -24.89 7.68 13.65
C CYS A 158 -25.53 8.77 12.77
N LEU A 159 -24.81 9.24 11.76
CA LEU A 159 -25.28 10.25 10.82
C LEU A 159 -25.27 9.68 9.39
N THR A 160 -26.41 9.71 8.71
CA THR A 160 -26.53 9.37 7.29
C THR A 160 -26.80 10.62 6.47
N LEU A 161 -25.98 10.84 5.43
CA LEU A 161 -26.09 11.95 4.48
C LEU A 161 -26.32 11.42 3.06
N ASP A 162 -27.35 11.91 2.41
CA ASP A 162 -27.57 11.70 0.98
C ASP A 162 -27.14 12.96 0.21
N VAL A 163 -26.10 12.83 -0.62
CA VAL A 163 -25.46 13.94 -1.37
C VAL A 163 -25.53 13.72 -2.90
N PRO A 164 -25.40 14.77 -3.72
CA PRO A 164 -25.13 14.61 -5.15
C PRO A 164 -23.78 13.90 -5.41
N ASP A 165 -23.69 13.11 -6.48
CA ASP A 165 -22.43 12.42 -6.86
C ASP A 165 -21.27 13.41 -7.05
N LYS A 166 -21.52 14.57 -7.65
CA LYS A 166 -20.46 15.50 -8.07
C LYS A 166 -20.23 16.63 -7.07
N ILE A 167 -19.61 16.29 -5.95
CA ILE A 167 -19.45 17.19 -4.81
C ILE A 167 -18.09 16.99 -4.16
N ASN A 168 -17.56 18.07 -3.58
CA ASN A 168 -16.38 18.00 -2.73
C ASN A 168 -16.80 17.71 -1.29
N ILE A 169 -16.03 16.91 -0.58
CA ILE A 169 -16.33 16.50 0.80
C ILE A 169 -15.10 16.76 1.67
N GLU A 170 -15.25 17.58 2.70
CA GLU A 170 -14.31 17.71 3.79
C GLU A 170 -14.96 17.09 5.03
N CYS A 171 -14.37 16.07 5.64
CA CYS A 171 -14.89 15.45 6.84
C CYS A 171 -13.79 15.32 7.89
N ASP A 172 -14.06 15.79 9.11
CA ASP A 172 -13.14 15.71 10.24
C ASP A 172 -13.88 15.25 11.51
N LEU A 173 -13.67 13.99 11.88
CA LEU A 173 -14.21 13.36 13.07
C LEU A 173 -13.17 13.38 14.20
N THR A 174 -13.04 14.55 14.84
CA THR A 174 -11.99 14.83 15.83
C THR A 174 -12.07 13.97 17.10
N GLN A 175 -13.25 13.43 17.43
CA GLN A 175 -13.46 12.51 18.56
C GLN A 175 -13.62 11.05 18.10
N GLY A 176 -13.27 10.76 16.84
CA GLY A 176 -13.38 9.43 16.25
C GLY A 176 -14.78 9.08 15.74
N GLY A 177 -14.95 7.79 15.46
CA GLY A 177 -16.05 7.22 14.69
C GLY A 177 -15.64 6.89 13.26
N SER A 178 -16.46 6.11 12.58
CA SER A 178 -16.15 5.57 11.24
C SER A 178 -16.84 6.36 10.13
N ILE A 179 -16.17 6.48 8.98
CA ILE A 179 -16.68 7.15 7.79
C ILE A 179 -16.94 6.09 6.71
N PHE A 180 -18.16 6.03 6.20
CA PHE A 180 -18.58 5.10 5.16
C PHE A 180 -19.09 5.89 3.95
N ILE A 181 -18.46 5.73 2.79
CA ILE A 181 -18.97 6.23 1.50
C ILE A 181 -19.43 5.03 0.68
N GLU A 182 -20.73 4.74 0.74
CA GLU A 182 -21.32 3.52 0.15
C GLU A 182 -21.43 3.61 -1.39
N SER A 183 -21.28 4.79 -1.96
CA SER A 183 -21.53 5.08 -3.38
C SER A 183 -20.36 5.86 -4.00
N LYS A 184 -20.55 6.34 -5.23
CA LYS A 184 -19.51 7.01 -6.00
C LYS A 184 -19.55 8.53 -5.77
N ILE A 185 -18.42 9.09 -5.36
CA ILE A 185 -18.25 10.55 -5.29
C ILE A 185 -17.26 11.03 -6.38
N GLU A 186 -17.61 12.12 -7.05
CA GLU A 186 -16.81 12.84 -8.05
C GLU A 186 -16.53 14.28 -7.58
N GLY A 187 -15.44 14.48 -6.86
CA GLY A 187 -14.97 15.77 -6.37
C GLY A 187 -13.73 15.61 -5.50
N ASP A 188 -13.19 16.72 -5.01
CA ASP A 188 -12.07 16.70 -4.07
C ASP A 188 -12.58 16.20 -2.71
N VAL A 189 -11.89 15.21 -2.13
CA VAL A 189 -12.35 14.51 -0.93
C VAL A 189 -11.23 14.50 0.10
N ARG A 190 -11.53 14.99 1.31
CA ARG A 190 -10.64 14.94 2.48
C ARG A 190 -11.42 14.32 3.63
N LEU A 191 -11.06 13.10 4.03
CA LEU A 191 -11.71 12.38 5.13
C LEU A 191 -10.68 12.13 6.22
N LYS A 192 -10.97 12.62 7.42
CA LYS A 192 -10.13 12.47 8.59
C LYS A 192 -10.97 11.93 9.76
N THR A 193 -10.48 10.90 10.42
CA THR A 193 -11.02 10.45 11.70
C THR A 193 -9.91 10.18 12.70
N ALA A 194 -10.12 10.60 13.95
CA ALA A 194 -9.16 10.38 15.03
C ALA A 194 -9.10 8.93 15.54
N GLN A 195 -10.15 8.15 15.31
CA GLN A 195 -10.25 6.73 15.67
C GLN A 195 -11.42 6.15 14.88
N GLY A 196 -11.22 5.02 14.21
CA GLY A 196 -12.28 4.36 13.44
C GLY A 196 -11.90 4.15 11.99
N ASN A 197 -12.83 3.60 11.24
CA ASN A 197 -12.56 3.09 9.90
C ASN A 197 -13.01 4.06 8.83
N ILE A 198 -12.27 4.15 7.74
CA ILE A 198 -12.71 4.82 6.52
C ILE A 198 -12.98 3.73 5.48
N SER A 199 -14.24 3.52 5.13
CA SER A 199 -14.66 2.57 4.09
C SER A 199 -15.29 3.32 2.94
N VAL A 200 -14.69 3.27 1.76
CA VAL A 200 -15.15 3.99 0.57
C VAL A 200 -15.32 3.02 -0.59
N SER A 201 -16.42 3.18 -1.33
CA SER A 201 -16.66 2.41 -2.54
C SER A 201 -15.80 2.94 -3.68
N LYS A 202 -16.09 4.17 -4.13
CA LYS A 202 -15.42 4.77 -5.28
C LYS A 202 -15.30 6.28 -5.15
N LEU A 203 -14.08 6.79 -5.32
CA LEU A 203 -13.80 8.23 -5.30
C LEU A 203 -13.11 8.65 -6.59
N ARG A 204 -13.52 9.79 -7.14
CA ARG A 204 -12.85 10.44 -8.27
C ARG A 204 -12.67 11.92 -8.00
N GLY A 205 -11.48 12.48 -8.17
CA GLY A 205 -11.24 13.89 -7.84
C GLY A 205 -9.91 14.40 -8.35
N HIS A 206 -9.57 15.66 -8.09
CA HIS A 206 -8.19 16.12 -8.30
C HIS A 206 -7.36 15.75 -7.07
N HIS A 207 -7.90 15.99 -5.88
CA HIS A 207 -7.23 15.71 -4.61
C HIS A 207 -8.07 14.79 -3.74
N ILE A 208 -7.50 13.65 -3.36
CA ILE A 208 -8.11 12.71 -2.41
C ILE A 208 -7.14 12.53 -1.25
N GLU A 209 -7.58 12.79 -0.03
CA GLU A 209 -6.82 12.61 1.21
C GLU A 209 -7.66 11.82 2.21
N LEU A 210 -7.17 10.64 2.62
CA LEU A 210 -7.82 9.79 3.61
C LEU A 210 -6.84 9.60 4.79
N GLU A 211 -7.26 10.00 5.97
CA GLU A 211 -6.43 9.96 7.18
C GLU A 211 -7.18 9.30 8.35
N THR A 212 -6.58 8.26 8.93
CA THR A 212 -7.01 7.71 10.23
C THR A 212 -5.90 7.92 11.26
N GLY A 213 -6.21 8.73 12.27
CA GLY A 213 -5.25 9.12 13.30
C GLY A 213 -5.35 8.33 14.60
N SER A 214 -4.57 8.79 15.56
CA SER A 214 -4.89 8.66 16.98
C SER A 214 -5.00 10.07 17.54
N THR A 215 -6.12 10.42 18.15
CA THR A 215 -6.09 11.46 19.18
C THR A 215 -5.14 11.01 20.30
N GLU A 216 -4.51 11.97 20.97
CA GLU A 216 -3.75 11.73 22.19
C GLU A 216 -4.63 10.95 23.18
N MET A 217 -4.48 9.63 23.23
CA MET A 217 -5.33 8.79 24.04
C MET A 217 -4.99 9.03 25.50
N LYS A 218 -6.02 9.26 26.31
CA LYS A 218 -5.93 9.10 27.76
C LYS A 218 -5.65 7.61 28.02
N GLU A 219 -4.72 7.32 28.91
CA GLU A 219 -3.99 6.05 29.06
C GLU A 219 -4.81 4.75 29.27
N GLU A 220 -6.15 4.79 29.30
CA GLU A 220 -7.00 3.67 29.75
C GLU A 220 -8.03 3.15 28.75
N GLN A 221 -8.13 3.68 27.53
CA GLN A 221 -9.19 3.28 26.59
C GLN A 221 -8.77 2.16 25.63
N ASP A 222 -9.66 1.18 25.41
CA ASP A 222 -9.40 0.07 24.50
C ASP A 222 -9.12 0.55 23.07
N VAL A 223 -8.00 0.08 22.53
CA VAL A 223 -7.50 0.53 21.23
C VAL A 223 -8.19 -0.27 20.13
N THR A 224 -9.19 0.34 19.49
CA THR A 224 -9.84 -0.26 18.32
C THR A 224 -8.96 -0.11 17.08
N PRO A 225 -8.78 -1.19 16.27
CA PRO A 225 -8.13 -1.10 14.96
C PRO A 225 -8.76 -0.03 14.07
N SER A 226 -7.95 0.74 13.36
CA SER A 226 -8.41 1.66 12.31
C SER A 226 -7.93 1.16 10.95
N PHE A 227 -8.80 1.19 9.94
CA PHE A 227 -8.39 0.85 8.58
C PHE A 227 -9.00 1.77 7.53
N ILE A 228 -8.29 1.89 6.41
CA ILE A 228 -8.80 2.48 5.18
C ILE A 228 -9.11 1.35 4.20
N PHE A 229 -10.37 1.21 3.81
CA PHE A 229 -10.84 0.23 2.86
C PHE A 229 -11.44 0.89 1.62
N VAL A 230 -10.88 0.58 0.46
CA VAL A 230 -11.40 1.00 -0.86
C VAL A 230 -11.88 -0.23 -1.61
N SER A 231 -13.19 -0.43 -1.67
CA SER A 231 -13.77 -1.64 -2.24
C SER A 231 -13.79 -1.68 -3.77
N GLU A 232 -13.78 -0.51 -4.44
CA GLU A 232 -13.69 -0.43 -5.90
C GLU A 232 -12.46 0.31 -6.41
N THR A 233 -12.47 1.66 -6.42
CA THR A 233 -11.45 2.44 -7.13
C THR A 233 -11.29 3.85 -6.58
N LEU A 234 -10.03 4.29 -6.42
CA LEU A 234 -9.65 5.70 -6.30
C LEU A 234 -9.10 6.21 -7.63
N GLU A 235 -9.65 7.29 -8.19
CA GLU A 235 -9.13 7.92 -9.42
C GLU A 235 -8.86 9.40 -9.16
N CYS A 236 -7.60 9.82 -9.10
CA CYS A 236 -7.29 11.22 -8.84
C CYS A 236 -6.00 11.73 -9.46
N GLN A 237 -5.75 13.03 -9.34
CA GLN A 237 -4.45 13.59 -9.69
C GLN A 237 -3.47 13.38 -8.53
N SER A 238 -3.85 13.71 -7.30
CA SER A 238 -3.02 13.57 -6.10
C SER A 238 -3.76 12.74 -5.06
N LEU A 239 -3.15 11.63 -4.66
CA LEU A 239 -3.65 10.76 -3.60
C LEU A 239 -2.75 10.82 -2.38
N ARG A 240 -3.34 10.99 -1.19
CA ARG A 240 -2.66 10.79 0.08
C ARG A 240 -3.47 9.85 0.97
N LEU A 241 -2.87 8.74 1.39
CA LEU A 241 -3.44 7.81 2.35
C LEU A 241 -2.53 7.77 3.56
N SER A 242 -3.05 8.05 4.75
CA SER A 242 -2.24 8.11 5.96
C SER A 242 -2.94 7.39 7.10
N VAL A 243 -2.18 6.54 7.78
CA VAL A 243 -2.66 5.83 8.93
C VAL A 243 -1.58 5.77 10.00
N HIS A 244 -1.84 6.35 11.17
CA HIS A 244 -0.78 6.70 12.10
C HIS A 244 -0.49 5.68 13.22
N ARG A 245 -1.22 4.56 13.36
CA ARG A 245 -0.91 3.54 14.38
C ARG A 245 -0.28 2.28 13.78
N PRO A 246 1.01 2.04 14.01
CA PRO A 246 1.78 1.07 13.22
C PRO A 246 1.52 -0.40 13.57
N SER A 247 0.89 -0.70 14.73
CA SER A 247 0.74 -2.08 15.21
C SER A 247 -0.57 -2.77 14.81
N ILE A 248 -1.57 -2.00 14.38
CA ILE A 248 -2.94 -2.52 14.21
C ILE A 248 -3.55 -2.10 12.88
N ASP A 249 -3.15 -0.94 12.37
CA ASP A 249 -3.90 -0.32 11.30
C ASP A 249 -3.53 -0.86 9.92
N ARG A 250 -4.44 -0.67 8.95
CA ARG A 250 -4.33 -1.27 7.62
C ARG A 250 -4.89 -0.38 6.51
N ILE A 251 -4.29 -0.47 5.33
CA ILE A 251 -4.84 0.06 4.09
C ILE A 251 -5.10 -1.11 3.14
N ARG A 252 -6.34 -1.20 2.66
CA ARG A 252 -6.74 -2.13 1.60
C ARG A 252 -7.37 -1.36 0.47
N ALA A 253 -6.83 -1.48 -0.74
CA ALA A 253 -7.41 -0.85 -1.92
C ALA A 253 -7.43 -1.80 -3.13
N LYS A 254 -8.61 -2.00 -3.71
CA LYS A 254 -8.74 -2.84 -4.90
C LYS A 254 -8.11 -2.22 -6.14
N ARG A 255 -8.22 -0.90 -6.31
CA ARG A 255 -7.65 -0.20 -7.47
C ARG A 255 -7.34 1.26 -7.16
N ILE A 256 -6.16 1.70 -7.55
CA ILE A 256 -5.74 3.09 -7.44
C ILE A 256 -5.23 3.57 -8.80
N HIS A 257 -5.83 4.65 -9.31
CA HIS A 257 -5.37 5.40 -10.47
C HIS A 257 -4.99 6.80 -9.99
N ALA A 258 -3.71 7.15 -9.99
CA ALA A 258 -3.26 8.46 -9.56
C ALA A 258 -2.18 9.03 -10.49
N LYS A 259 -2.05 10.36 -10.54
CA LYS A 259 -0.84 10.97 -11.11
C LYS A 259 0.29 10.93 -10.10
N THR A 260 0.04 11.38 -8.87
CA THR A 260 0.97 11.31 -7.74
C THR A 260 0.30 10.61 -6.57
N MET A 261 1.04 9.79 -5.84
CA MET A 261 0.53 9.04 -4.69
C MET A 261 1.51 9.06 -3.52
N GLU A 262 0.98 9.25 -2.32
CA GLU A 262 1.71 9.07 -1.07
C GLU A 262 0.88 8.18 -0.14
N ILE A 263 1.45 7.08 0.30
CA ILE A 263 0.87 6.19 1.29
C ILE A 263 1.83 6.14 2.48
N GLN A 264 1.33 6.49 3.66
CA GLN A 264 2.08 6.38 4.91
C GLN A 264 1.29 5.49 5.87
N VAL A 265 1.84 4.33 6.22
CA VAL A 265 1.26 3.46 7.24
C VAL A 265 2.25 3.28 8.38
N GLY A 266 1.79 3.60 9.57
CA GLY A 266 2.65 3.69 10.72
C GLY A 266 3.48 4.97 10.73
N GLY A 267 3.98 5.28 11.91
CA GLY A 267 4.83 6.42 12.13
C GLY A 267 5.28 6.41 13.57
N TYR A 268 6.58 6.51 13.78
CA TYR A 268 7.06 7.10 15.02
C TYR A 268 6.54 8.53 15.00
N GLY A 269 5.61 8.87 15.89
CA GLY A 269 5.27 10.27 16.10
C GLY A 269 6.58 11.03 16.18
N SER A 270 6.81 11.97 15.26
CA SER A 270 8.08 12.67 15.02
C SER A 270 8.55 13.52 16.20
N ASN A 271 7.98 13.29 17.38
CA ASN A 271 8.35 13.89 18.63
C ASN A 271 9.38 12.93 19.26
N GLU A 272 10.65 13.34 19.25
CA GLU A 272 11.78 12.72 19.98
C GLU A 272 11.50 12.48 21.48
N ASN A 273 10.36 12.92 22.01
CA ASN A 273 9.82 12.47 23.28
C ASN A 273 9.09 11.14 23.08
N THR A 274 9.87 10.06 23.01
CA THR A 274 9.40 8.67 23.08
C THR A 274 8.70 8.47 24.43
N VAL A 275 7.42 8.84 24.51
CA VAL A 275 6.56 8.39 25.60
C VAL A 275 6.42 6.89 25.39
N SER A 276 7.22 6.11 26.13
CA SER A 276 7.06 4.67 26.20
C SER A 276 5.68 4.40 26.77
N ILE A 277 4.67 4.25 25.91
CA ILE A 277 3.32 3.89 26.33
C ILE A 277 3.45 2.48 26.94
N GLN A 278 3.49 2.43 28.27
CA GLN A 278 3.46 1.19 29.03
C GLN A 278 2.02 0.66 28.99
N THR A 279 1.63 0.06 27.88
CA THR A 279 0.33 -0.62 27.76
C THR A 279 0.36 -1.92 28.58
N SER A 280 0.06 -1.85 29.87
CA SER A 280 -0.05 -3.02 30.76
C SER A 280 -1.26 -3.92 30.46
N ALA A 281 -2.12 -3.56 29.50
CA ALA A 281 -3.35 -4.28 29.15
C ALA A 281 -3.36 -4.86 27.71
N ALA A 282 -2.23 -4.95 27.01
CA ALA A 282 -2.16 -5.36 25.61
C ALA A 282 -2.49 -6.85 25.32
N SER A 283 -3.06 -7.60 26.25
CA SER A 283 -3.14 -9.07 26.18
C SER A 283 -4.19 -9.63 25.22
N ASN A 284 -5.09 -8.82 24.65
CA ASN A 284 -6.17 -9.31 23.77
C ASN A 284 -6.45 -8.42 22.54
N ILE A 285 -5.48 -7.64 22.05
CA ILE A 285 -5.65 -6.92 20.78
C ILE A 285 -5.65 -7.95 19.64
N THR A 286 -6.82 -8.52 19.39
CA THR A 286 -7.09 -9.40 18.28
C THR A 286 -7.15 -8.50 17.06
N ALA A 287 -5.98 -8.12 16.53
CA ALA A 287 -5.89 -7.46 15.24
C ALA A 287 -6.84 -8.21 14.31
N THR A 288 -7.83 -7.50 13.75
CA THR A 288 -8.91 -8.12 12.99
C THR A 288 -8.26 -8.95 11.89
N ASN A 289 -8.28 -10.28 12.07
CA ASN A 289 -7.81 -11.24 11.07
C ASN A 289 -8.89 -11.47 10.02
N GLU A 290 -9.96 -10.67 10.09
CA GLU A 290 -11.03 -10.69 9.13
C GLU A 290 -10.53 -10.12 7.82
N LYS A 291 -10.70 -10.91 6.77
CA LYS A 291 -10.45 -10.44 5.42
C LYS A 291 -11.49 -9.38 5.08
N LEU A 292 -11.06 -8.22 4.59
CA LEU A 292 -11.97 -7.16 4.16
C LEU A 292 -12.62 -7.47 2.81
N ASP A 293 -11.98 -8.30 1.99
CA ASP A 293 -12.52 -8.86 0.75
C ASP A 293 -11.83 -10.19 0.38
N ASP A 294 -12.28 -10.84 -0.69
CA ASP A 294 -11.77 -12.15 -1.11
C ASP A 294 -10.27 -12.14 -1.53
N ASP A 295 -9.74 -10.99 -1.96
CA ASP A 295 -8.36 -10.85 -2.46
C ASP A 295 -7.41 -10.24 -1.41
N ASP A 296 -7.91 -9.95 -0.21
CA ASP A 296 -7.15 -9.47 0.94
C ASP A 296 -6.28 -10.58 1.55
N THR A 297 -4.96 -10.37 1.56
CA THR A 297 -4.00 -11.29 2.20
C THR A 297 -3.70 -10.90 3.65
N GLY A 298 -4.24 -9.78 4.12
CA GLY A 298 -3.98 -9.25 5.45
C GLY A 298 -2.67 -8.46 5.56
N ALA A 299 -2.08 -8.01 4.44
CA ALA A 299 -0.92 -7.11 4.48
C ALA A 299 -1.29 -5.74 5.07
N ILE A 300 -0.32 -5.04 5.66
CA ILE A 300 -0.52 -3.70 6.25
C ILE A 300 -0.97 -2.71 5.16
N CYS A 301 -0.30 -2.73 4.02
CA CYS A 301 -0.73 -2.06 2.79
C CYS A 301 -0.97 -3.13 1.70
N ASP A 302 -2.23 -3.37 1.35
CA ASP A 302 -2.62 -4.35 0.32
C ASP A 302 -3.34 -3.66 -0.84
N ILE A 303 -2.70 -3.63 -2.02
CA ILE A 303 -3.22 -3.00 -3.24
C ILE A 303 -3.28 -4.03 -4.37
N SER A 304 -4.49 -4.31 -4.90
CA SER A 304 -4.60 -5.28 -6.00
C SER A 304 -4.09 -4.73 -7.34
N SER A 305 -4.29 -3.43 -7.60
CA SER A 305 -3.91 -2.83 -8.88
C SER A 305 -3.65 -1.34 -8.77
N LEU A 306 -2.46 -0.94 -9.22
CA LEU A 306 -1.94 0.41 -9.10
C LEU A 306 -1.58 0.97 -10.49
N TYR A 307 -2.13 2.11 -10.87
CA TYR A 307 -1.81 2.78 -12.14
C TYR A 307 -1.36 4.20 -11.83
N ILE A 308 -0.08 4.46 -12.03
CA ILE A 308 0.59 5.71 -11.70
C ILE A 308 1.18 6.32 -12.97
N ILE A 309 0.98 7.63 -13.12
CA ILE A 309 1.53 8.40 -14.26
C ILE A 309 2.81 9.16 -13.86
N GLY A 310 2.88 9.63 -12.61
CA GLY A 310 4.04 10.32 -12.02
C GLY A 310 4.69 9.45 -10.95
N ASP A 311 4.84 10.01 -9.75
CA ASP A 311 5.55 9.36 -8.65
C ASP A 311 4.58 8.76 -7.62
N ALA A 312 4.92 7.58 -7.10
CA ALA A 312 4.20 6.92 -6.03
C ALA A 312 5.16 6.52 -4.91
N ASN A 313 4.90 7.00 -3.70
CA ASN A 313 5.67 6.67 -2.51
C ASN A 313 4.80 5.85 -1.55
N VAL A 314 5.29 4.70 -1.12
CA VAL A 314 4.64 3.82 -0.14
C VAL A 314 5.61 3.59 1.01
N ILE A 315 5.31 4.18 2.17
CA ILE A 315 6.13 4.11 3.37
C ILE A 315 5.34 3.34 4.42
N VAL A 316 5.86 2.19 4.84
CA VAL A 316 5.27 1.35 5.89
C VAL A 316 6.26 1.13 7.01
N GLN A 317 5.90 1.53 8.22
CA GLN A 317 6.70 1.36 9.42
C GLN A 317 5.94 0.54 10.46
N GLN A 318 6.46 -0.64 10.78
CA GLN A 318 5.93 -1.55 11.79
C GLN A 318 6.97 -1.73 12.93
N PRO A 319 6.63 -1.42 14.20
CA PRO A 319 7.55 -1.56 15.32
C PRO A 319 7.87 -3.03 15.61
N ALA A 320 9.09 -3.28 16.10
CA ALA A 320 9.56 -4.63 16.42
C ALA A 320 8.78 -5.30 17.57
N ILE A 321 8.44 -4.52 18.61
CA ILE A 321 7.91 -5.03 19.88
C ILE A 321 6.94 -4.00 20.44
N VAL A 322 5.74 -4.44 20.84
CA VAL A 322 4.87 -3.68 21.73
C VAL A 322 5.05 -4.20 23.15
N ASN A 323 5.18 -3.29 24.10
CA ASN A 323 5.42 -3.56 25.52
C ASN A 323 4.49 -4.67 26.02
N GLY A 324 5.05 -5.80 26.47
CA GLY A 324 4.27 -6.96 26.95
C GLY A 324 4.73 -8.33 26.45
N GLY A 325 5.77 -8.41 25.61
CA GLY A 325 6.37 -9.68 25.17
C GLY A 325 5.53 -10.49 24.17
N GLN A 326 4.32 -10.04 23.85
CA GLN A 326 3.57 -10.57 22.72
C GLN A 326 4.02 -9.86 21.45
N ARG A 327 4.69 -10.60 20.56
CA ARG A 327 4.95 -10.15 19.20
C ARG A 327 3.59 -9.99 18.51
N HIS A 328 3.29 -8.80 18.00
CA HIS A 328 2.15 -8.66 17.09
C HIS A 328 2.34 -9.67 15.97
N ARG A 329 1.26 -10.37 15.59
CA ARG A 329 1.27 -11.29 14.46
C ARG A 329 1.84 -10.54 13.27
N GLN A 330 3.00 -10.97 12.81
CA GLN A 330 3.72 -10.23 11.79
C GLN A 330 2.95 -10.38 10.49
N ARG A 331 2.57 -9.23 9.93
CA ARG A 331 1.88 -9.13 8.65
C ARG A 331 2.93 -8.79 7.62
N GLN A 332 2.70 -9.25 6.40
CA GLN A 332 3.33 -8.65 5.23
C GLN A 332 3.12 -7.14 5.29
N ALA A 333 4.19 -6.36 5.16
CA ALA A 333 4.09 -4.90 5.26
C ALA A 333 3.43 -4.33 4.01
N VAL A 334 3.90 -4.73 2.82
CA VAL A 334 3.42 -4.22 1.54
C VAL A 334 3.13 -5.37 0.60
N ARG A 335 1.94 -5.36 0.01
CA ARG A 335 1.57 -6.19 -1.13
C ARG A 335 0.97 -5.33 -2.22
N ILE A 336 1.57 -5.34 -3.41
CA ILE A 336 1.04 -4.70 -4.60
C ILE A 336 1.04 -5.72 -5.72
N LYS A 337 -0.15 -6.22 -6.09
CA LYS A 337 -0.26 -7.37 -7.01
C LYS A 337 0.01 -7.03 -8.48
N SER A 338 -0.22 -5.77 -8.87
CA SER A 338 0.11 -5.24 -10.19
C SER A 338 0.33 -3.74 -10.09
N HIS A 339 1.38 -3.23 -10.72
CA HIS A 339 1.52 -1.79 -10.86
C HIS A 339 2.05 -1.35 -12.23
N HIS A 340 1.58 -0.18 -12.66
CA HIS A 340 2.08 0.53 -13.83
C HIS A 340 2.61 1.90 -13.40
N GLY A 341 3.77 2.29 -13.92
CA GLY A 341 4.43 3.55 -13.56
C GLY A 341 5.61 3.35 -12.61
N HIS A 342 6.10 4.45 -12.03
CA HIS A 342 7.20 4.43 -11.07
C HIS A 342 6.68 4.29 -9.64
N LEU A 343 7.29 3.40 -8.85
CA LEU A 343 6.89 3.11 -7.48
C LEU A 343 8.11 3.05 -6.54
N HIS A 344 8.14 3.90 -5.53
CA HIS A 344 9.09 3.84 -4.42
C HIS A 344 8.43 3.22 -3.19
N VAL A 345 9.05 2.18 -2.62
CA VAL A 345 8.59 1.46 -1.43
C VAL A 345 9.67 1.47 -0.37
N GLU A 346 9.33 2.03 0.80
CA GLU A 346 10.14 1.94 2.00
C GLU A 346 9.36 1.17 3.07
N ALA A 347 9.89 0.02 3.48
CA ALA A 347 9.24 -0.85 4.45
C ALA A 347 10.19 -1.17 5.61
N THR A 348 9.85 -0.70 6.81
CA THR A 348 10.49 -1.12 8.06
C THR A 348 9.58 -2.08 8.78
N ALA A 349 9.93 -3.36 8.85
CA ALA A 349 9.12 -4.34 9.57
C ALA A 349 10.00 -5.43 10.21
N PRO A 350 9.58 -6.00 11.35
CA PRO A 350 10.29 -7.11 11.93
C PRO A 350 10.22 -8.34 11.00
N LYS A 351 11.24 -9.21 11.06
CA LYS A 351 11.26 -10.50 10.36
C LYS A 351 9.94 -11.24 10.60
N PRO A 352 9.19 -11.67 9.57
CA PRO A 352 7.90 -12.37 9.70
C PRO A 352 8.03 -13.74 10.40
N ASP A 353 6.98 -14.11 11.12
CA ASP A 353 6.87 -15.37 11.85
C ASP A 353 6.70 -16.52 10.84
N ASP A 354 7.19 -17.70 11.18
CA ASP A 354 7.32 -18.85 10.25
C ASP A 354 6.00 -19.37 9.64
N THR A 355 4.83 -18.86 10.07
CA THR A 355 3.54 -19.18 9.45
C THR A 355 2.55 -18.02 9.55
N ASN A 356 2.08 -17.49 8.41
CA ASN A 356 0.90 -16.62 8.41
C ASN A 356 -0.30 -17.44 8.85
N LYS A 357 -0.95 -17.12 9.98
CA LYS A 357 -2.10 -17.91 10.45
C LYS A 357 -3.35 -17.80 9.55
N ILE A 358 -3.42 -16.78 8.70
CA ILE A 358 -4.55 -16.56 7.78
C ILE A 358 -4.41 -17.46 6.55
N THR A 359 -3.21 -17.53 5.95
CA THR A 359 -2.98 -18.29 4.71
C THR A 359 -2.26 -19.62 4.93
N GLY A 360 -1.46 -19.74 5.99
CA GLY A 360 -0.53 -20.83 6.26
C GLY A 360 0.87 -20.58 5.70
N ASP A 361 1.03 -19.55 4.86
CA ASP A 361 2.25 -19.34 4.07
C ASP A 361 3.24 -18.40 4.75
N ILE A 362 4.52 -18.56 4.45
CA ILE A 362 5.55 -17.56 4.79
C ILE A 362 5.49 -16.49 3.70
N LEU A 363 4.97 -15.31 4.04
CA LEU A 363 4.90 -14.18 3.11
C LEU A 363 6.13 -13.28 3.28
N PRO A 364 6.64 -12.69 2.19
CA PRO A 364 7.70 -11.71 2.28
C PRO A 364 7.19 -10.41 2.91
N ILE A 365 8.09 -9.58 3.46
CA ILE A 365 7.73 -8.26 3.99
C ILE A 365 7.15 -7.38 2.87
N VAL A 366 7.79 -7.40 1.69
CA VAL A 366 7.34 -6.70 0.48
C VAL A 366 7.10 -7.69 -0.64
N ASP A 367 5.90 -7.70 -1.22
CA ASP A 367 5.54 -8.46 -2.42
C ASP A 367 5.02 -7.54 -3.53
N LEU A 368 5.82 -7.37 -4.58
CA LEU A 368 5.46 -6.59 -5.76
C LEU A 368 5.24 -7.54 -6.94
N GLY A 369 3.99 -7.85 -7.23
CA GLY A 369 3.60 -8.59 -8.42
C GLY A 369 3.44 -7.67 -9.63
N GLY A 370 3.88 -8.13 -10.80
CA GLY A 370 3.41 -7.62 -12.10
C GLY A 370 3.81 -6.17 -12.31
N VAL A 371 5.10 -5.91 -12.06
CA VAL A 371 5.72 -4.60 -12.21
C VAL A 371 5.83 -4.29 -13.71
N ASN A 372 5.18 -3.21 -14.12
CA ASN A 372 5.20 -2.71 -15.49
C ASN A 372 5.65 -1.24 -15.49
N GLY A 373 6.97 -1.02 -15.50
CA GLY A 373 7.56 0.30 -15.32
C GLY A 373 8.83 0.21 -14.51
N SER A 374 8.90 0.97 -13.42
CA SER A 374 10.05 0.98 -12.53
C SER A 374 9.69 0.97 -11.07
N CYS A 375 10.55 0.41 -10.24
CA CYS A 375 10.39 0.43 -8.80
C CYS A 375 11.71 0.58 -8.04
N GLU A 376 11.63 1.27 -6.92
CA GLU A 376 12.68 1.35 -5.90
C GLU A 376 12.14 0.70 -4.63
N VAL A 377 12.89 -0.24 -4.04
CA VAL A 377 12.44 -0.96 -2.85
C VAL A 377 13.53 -0.98 -1.80
N TRP A 378 13.18 -0.51 -0.61
CA TRP A 378 14.06 -0.43 0.55
C TRP A 378 13.38 -1.15 1.72
N VAL A 379 13.95 -2.27 2.15
CA VAL A 379 13.43 -3.06 3.27
C VAL A 379 14.41 -3.00 4.44
N SER A 380 14.02 -2.35 5.52
CA SER A 380 14.81 -2.26 6.75
C SER A 380 14.20 -3.07 7.88
N GLN A 381 15.05 -3.53 8.80
CA GLN A 381 14.60 -4.14 10.04
C GLN A 381 14.59 -3.08 11.15
N PRO A 382 13.55 -3.03 12.00
CA PRO A 382 13.55 -2.14 13.15
C PRO A 382 14.68 -2.51 14.11
N SER A 383 15.47 -1.53 14.57
CA SER A 383 16.58 -1.78 15.50
C SER A 383 16.07 -2.35 16.82
N THR A 384 16.60 -3.50 17.23
CA THR A 384 16.30 -4.11 18.52
C THR A 384 17.33 -3.67 19.56
N ASP A 385 17.49 -2.36 19.76
CA ASP A 385 18.61 -1.81 20.55
C ASP A 385 18.54 -2.11 22.07
N ASN A 386 17.47 -2.75 22.55
CA ASN A 386 17.16 -2.83 23.99
C ASN A 386 16.98 -4.24 24.59
N SER A 387 17.29 -5.33 23.88
CA SER A 387 17.13 -6.65 24.49
C SER A 387 18.34 -7.02 25.36
N THR A 388 18.26 -6.74 26.66
CA THR A 388 18.99 -7.44 27.74
C THR A 388 18.57 -8.92 27.86
N ILE A 389 18.01 -9.51 26.81
CA ILE A 389 17.59 -10.90 26.77
C ILE A 389 18.82 -11.70 26.34
N GLU A 390 19.54 -12.20 27.34
CA GLU A 390 20.76 -13.02 27.21
C GLU A 390 20.49 -14.42 26.66
N ASP A 391 19.62 -14.57 25.65
CA ASP A 391 19.45 -15.84 24.95
C ASP A 391 20.14 -15.78 23.57
N PRO A 392 21.47 -16.03 23.49
CA PRO A 392 22.28 -15.96 22.28
C PRO A 392 22.04 -17.12 21.32
N ALA A 393 20.97 -17.90 21.48
CA ALA A 393 20.44 -18.74 20.41
C ALA A 393 19.72 -17.84 19.40
N ILE A 394 20.45 -16.86 18.85
CA ILE A 394 20.10 -16.14 17.63
C ILE A 394 20.13 -17.21 16.55
N VAL A 395 18.97 -17.86 16.37
CA VAL A 395 18.72 -18.77 15.27
C VAL A 395 18.97 -17.94 14.01
N THR A 396 20.07 -18.24 13.35
CA THR A 396 20.43 -17.81 11.99
C THR A 396 19.45 -18.44 10.99
N ASP A 397 18.15 -18.30 11.24
CA ASP A 397 17.12 -18.72 10.29
C ASP A 397 17.17 -17.71 9.14
N ASP A 398 18.11 -17.96 8.25
CA ASP A 398 18.44 -17.21 7.05
C ASP A 398 17.44 -17.48 5.92
N ASP A 399 16.41 -18.28 6.15
CA ASP A 399 15.50 -18.75 5.09
C ASP A 399 14.22 -17.93 4.94
N TRP A 400 14.06 -16.83 5.67
CA TRP A 400 12.93 -15.91 5.46
C TRP A 400 13.16 -14.99 4.27
N THR A 401 12.08 -14.60 3.58
CA THR A 401 12.14 -13.70 2.41
C THR A 401 11.76 -12.29 2.84
N SER A 402 12.63 -11.30 2.58
CA SER A 402 12.32 -9.89 2.83
C SER A 402 11.53 -9.29 1.70
N CYS A 403 11.94 -9.58 0.46
CA CYS A 403 11.36 -8.97 -0.72
C CYS A 403 11.13 -10.00 -1.83
N HIS A 404 9.95 -9.96 -2.44
CA HIS A 404 9.63 -10.69 -3.66
C HIS A 404 9.12 -9.71 -4.71
N ILE A 405 9.73 -9.73 -5.90
CA ILE A 405 9.38 -8.83 -7.00
C ILE A 405 9.25 -9.62 -8.30
N HIS A 406 8.17 -9.37 -9.03
CA HIS A 406 7.95 -9.91 -10.37
C HIS A 406 7.84 -8.80 -11.42
N PHE A 407 8.83 -8.69 -12.30
CA PHE A 407 8.84 -7.75 -13.43
C PHE A 407 8.14 -8.35 -14.66
N ASP A 408 6.97 -7.80 -15.01
CA ASP A 408 6.31 -8.06 -16.30
C ASP A 408 7.00 -7.28 -17.43
N SER A 409 7.42 -6.04 -17.15
CA SER A 409 8.22 -5.22 -18.04
C SER A 409 9.00 -4.15 -17.27
N ILE A 410 10.22 -3.87 -17.71
CA ILE A 410 11.09 -2.83 -17.16
C ILE A 410 11.10 -1.63 -18.12
N ALA A 411 10.97 -0.42 -17.59
CA ALA A 411 11.15 0.78 -18.40
C ALA A 411 12.64 0.97 -18.75
N PRO A 412 12.98 1.23 -20.03
CA PRO A 412 14.36 1.15 -20.54
C PRO A 412 15.27 2.27 -20.01
N ASP A 413 14.69 3.38 -19.54
CA ASP A 413 15.44 4.54 -19.05
C ASP A 413 15.46 4.63 -17.52
N SER A 414 14.97 3.59 -16.83
CA SER A 414 14.77 3.60 -15.39
C SER A 414 15.49 2.45 -14.71
N VAL A 415 16.19 2.80 -13.65
CA VAL A 415 16.89 1.85 -12.79
C VAL A 415 15.94 1.34 -11.72
N ASN A 416 16.08 0.06 -11.35
CA ASN A 416 15.27 -0.59 -10.34
C ASN A 416 16.15 -1.03 -9.17
N PRO A 417 16.50 -0.13 -8.22
CA PRO A 417 17.23 -0.48 -7.03
C PRO A 417 16.34 -1.25 -6.04
N VAL A 418 16.83 -2.39 -5.58
CA VAL A 418 16.16 -3.23 -4.58
C VAL A 418 17.17 -3.53 -3.49
N HIS A 419 16.94 -3.01 -2.29
CA HIS A 419 17.82 -3.17 -1.15
C HIS A 419 17.06 -3.72 0.05
N ALA A 420 17.66 -4.68 0.74
CA ALA A 420 17.17 -5.16 2.03
C ALA A 420 18.30 -5.25 3.05
N ASP A 421 18.07 -4.78 4.26
CA ASP A 421 19.01 -4.89 5.39
C ASP A 421 19.04 -6.31 6.01
N GLY A 422 18.16 -7.20 5.56
CA GLY A 422 18.05 -8.57 6.03
C GLY A 422 17.17 -9.44 5.14
N GLY A 423 17.28 -10.76 5.30
CA GLY A 423 16.42 -11.75 4.65
C GLY A 423 16.71 -11.94 3.16
N ASN A 424 16.05 -12.92 2.55
CA ASN A 424 16.26 -13.26 1.15
C ASN A 424 15.49 -12.33 0.21
N ILE A 425 16.09 -12.00 -0.93
CA ILE A 425 15.40 -11.30 -2.02
C ILE A 425 15.15 -12.29 -3.15
N HIS A 426 13.91 -12.36 -3.62
CA HIS A 426 13.53 -13.15 -4.78
C HIS A 426 13.03 -12.24 -5.91
N VAL A 427 13.80 -12.17 -7.00
CA VAL A 427 13.44 -11.42 -8.20
C VAL A 427 13.09 -12.39 -9.32
N THR A 428 11.90 -12.20 -9.88
CA THR A 428 11.46 -12.92 -11.07
C THR A 428 11.20 -11.93 -12.20
N VAL A 429 11.53 -12.32 -13.42
CA VAL A 429 11.46 -11.46 -14.60
C VAL A 429 10.71 -12.20 -15.71
N ASP A 430 9.79 -11.56 -16.43
CA ASP A 430 9.16 -12.19 -17.60
C ASP A 430 10.24 -12.48 -18.65
N ARG A 431 10.18 -13.66 -19.27
CA ARG A 431 11.10 -14.14 -20.31
C ARG A 431 11.33 -13.19 -21.50
N LYS A 432 10.47 -12.18 -21.68
CA LYS A 432 10.57 -11.15 -22.73
C LYS A 432 11.40 -9.94 -22.32
N VAL A 433 11.63 -9.75 -21.03
CA VAL A 433 12.35 -8.60 -20.51
C VAL A 433 13.84 -8.80 -20.76
N GLU A 434 14.45 -7.79 -21.35
CA GLU A 434 15.89 -7.65 -21.48
C GLU A 434 16.34 -6.64 -20.42
N SER A 435 17.38 -6.97 -19.67
CA SER A 435 17.81 -6.14 -18.55
C SER A 435 19.26 -6.37 -18.21
N ASP A 436 20.02 -5.29 -17.99
CA ASP A 436 21.32 -5.33 -17.33
C ASP A 436 21.11 -5.46 -15.81
N VAL A 437 21.80 -6.41 -15.19
CA VAL A 437 21.55 -6.83 -13.81
C VAL A 437 22.84 -6.86 -13.00
N ARG A 438 22.81 -6.18 -11.84
CA ARG A 438 23.85 -6.25 -10.82
C ARG A 438 23.28 -6.76 -9.50
N LEU A 439 23.89 -7.80 -8.95
CA LEU A 439 23.46 -8.45 -7.72
C LEU A 439 24.61 -8.45 -6.72
N LEU A 440 24.37 -8.00 -5.50
CA LEU A 440 25.35 -7.91 -4.43
C LEU A 440 24.82 -8.55 -3.15
N SER A 441 25.52 -9.56 -2.64
CA SER A 441 25.23 -10.15 -1.33
C SER A 441 26.38 -9.88 -0.35
N PRO A 442 26.31 -8.79 0.45
CA PRO A 442 27.29 -8.51 1.49
C PRO A 442 27.16 -9.49 2.67
N PRO A 443 28.19 -9.67 3.51
CA PRO A 443 28.09 -10.49 4.71
C PRO A 443 27.00 -9.96 5.66
N SER A 444 26.28 -10.89 6.31
CA SER A 444 25.30 -10.54 7.34
C SER A 444 26.03 -10.07 8.59
N THR A 445 26.01 -8.78 8.89
CA THR A 445 26.54 -8.23 10.14
C THR A 445 25.44 -8.29 11.19
N THR A 446 25.43 -9.35 11.99
CA THR A 446 24.46 -9.52 13.08
C THR A 446 24.76 -8.67 14.31
N ASN A 447 25.90 -7.96 14.34
CA ASN A 447 26.30 -7.14 15.47
C ASN A 447 25.66 -5.74 15.38
N SER A 448 24.59 -5.52 16.16
CA SER A 448 23.83 -4.26 16.24
C SER A 448 24.66 -3.02 16.64
N ASN A 449 25.85 -3.21 17.19
CA ASN A 449 26.72 -2.12 17.64
C ASN A 449 27.66 -1.58 16.55
N GLU A 450 27.79 -2.29 15.43
CA GLU A 450 28.65 -1.84 14.33
C GLU A 450 27.78 -1.11 13.30
N LYS A 451 28.27 0.06 12.86
CA LYS A 451 27.68 0.85 11.79
C LYS A 451 27.35 -0.13 10.66
N SER A 452 26.05 -0.30 10.36
CA SER A 452 25.59 -1.24 9.34
C SER A 452 26.45 -1.05 8.10
N LEU A 453 26.86 -2.17 7.48
CA LEU A 453 27.52 -2.15 6.18
C LEU A 453 26.52 -1.58 5.18
N GLN A 454 26.46 -0.25 5.13
CA GLN A 454 25.58 0.47 4.25
C GLN A 454 26.20 0.31 2.87
N VAL A 455 25.63 -0.62 2.10
CA VAL A 455 25.91 -0.74 0.68
C VAL A 455 25.49 0.57 0.05
N ASP A 456 26.46 1.26 -0.54
CA ASP A 456 26.16 2.43 -1.34
C ASP A 456 25.54 1.97 -2.65
N MET A 457 24.21 1.92 -2.69
CA MET A 457 23.47 1.55 -3.89
C MET A 457 23.81 2.49 -5.05
N GLU A 458 24.16 3.77 -4.80
CA GLU A 458 24.53 4.70 -5.86
C GLU A 458 25.74 4.20 -6.65
N THR A 459 26.75 3.65 -5.95
CA THR A 459 27.93 3.01 -6.58
C THR A 459 27.51 1.85 -7.50
N LEU A 460 26.49 1.06 -7.13
CA LEU A 460 25.97 0.00 -7.99
C LEU A 460 25.22 0.51 -9.22
N LEU A 461 24.72 1.75 -9.20
CA LEU A 461 23.95 2.34 -10.32
C LEU A 461 24.81 3.15 -11.30
N LEU A 462 26.09 3.37 -11.00
CA LEU A 462 26.98 4.13 -11.85
C LEU A 462 27.12 3.51 -13.26
N GLU A 463 27.27 4.37 -14.26
CA GLU A 463 27.52 4.00 -15.65
C GLU A 463 28.96 3.51 -15.84
N ASP A 464 29.13 2.50 -16.70
CA ASP A 464 30.45 2.07 -17.14
C ASP A 464 31.05 3.15 -18.05
N ASN A 465 31.94 3.97 -17.48
CA ASN A 465 32.71 4.92 -18.27
C ASN A 465 33.74 4.19 -19.15
N ASP A 466 34.04 4.76 -20.32
CA ASP A 466 35.02 4.22 -21.28
C ASP A 466 36.45 4.05 -20.71
N ASP A 467 36.74 4.68 -19.57
CA ASP A 467 38.04 4.64 -18.89
C ASP A 467 38.18 3.50 -17.87
N GLY A 468 37.10 2.74 -17.63
CA GLY A 468 37.08 1.65 -16.65
C GLY A 468 36.93 2.12 -15.20
N SER A 469 36.63 3.40 -14.94
CA SER A 469 36.55 3.95 -13.59
C SER A 469 35.51 3.23 -12.72
N LEU A 470 34.44 2.71 -13.32
CA LEU A 470 33.39 2.02 -12.58
C LEU A 470 33.87 0.70 -11.97
N ALA A 471 34.59 -0.10 -12.76
CA ALA A 471 35.11 -1.37 -12.29
C ALA A 471 36.03 -1.15 -11.07
N ASP A 472 36.82 -0.08 -11.08
CA ASP A 472 37.68 0.31 -9.96
C ASP A 472 36.87 0.74 -8.74
N GLU A 473 35.79 1.52 -8.91
CA GLU A 473 34.94 2.01 -7.82
C GLU A 473 34.13 0.88 -7.16
N VAL A 474 33.52 0.01 -7.97
CA VAL A 474 32.85 -1.21 -7.49
C VAL A 474 33.85 -2.12 -6.79
N SER A 475 35.05 -2.33 -7.35
CA SER A 475 36.09 -3.15 -6.73
C SER A 475 36.53 -2.57 -5.38
N HIS A 476 36.68 -1.26 -5.27
CA HIS A 476 37.02 -0.58 -4.03
C HIS A 476 35.90 -0.73 -2.98
N MET A 477 34.64 -0.56 -3.39
CA MET A 477 33.49 -0.81 -2.50
C MET A 477 33.50 -2.26 -1.98
N LEU A 478 33.68 -3.25 -2.86
CA LEU A 478 33.74 -4.67 -2.49
C LEU A 478 34.90 -4.97 -1.53
N GLN A 479 36.10 -4.43 -1.80
CA GLN A 479 37.26 -4.58 -0.92
C GLN A 479 37.03 -3.95 0.47
N ASN A 480 36.33 -2.82 0.54
CA ASN A 480 35.99 -2.20 1.81
C ASN A 480 35.00 -3.05 2.62
N ILE A 481 33.97 -3.60 1.97
CA ILE A 481 33.00 -4.52 2.59
C ILE A 481 33.74 -5.76 3.13
N GLU A 482 34.61 -6.35 2.30
CA GLU A 482 35.41 -7.52 2.66
C GLU A 482 36.36 -7.23 3.83
N GLY A 483 37.05 -6.08 3.82
CA GLY A 483 37.97 -5.66 4.89
C GLY A 483 37.26 -5.44 6.22
N ILE A 484 36.06 -4.84 6.20
CA ILE A 484 35.21 -4.69 7.38
C ILE A 484 34.80 -6.08 7.88
N ALA A 485 34.29 -6.95 7.01
CA ALA A 485 33.87 -8.30 7.37
C ALA A 485 35.00 -9.14 7.99
N ALA A 486 36.21 -9.07 7.43
CA ALA A 486 37.41 -9.72 7.95
C ALA A 486 37.81 -9.18 9.33
N SER A 487 37.60 -7.89 9.59
CA SER A 487 37.89 -7.28 10.89
C SER A 487 36.91 -7.75 11.97
N VAL A 488 35.63 -7.95 11.61
CA VAL A 488 34.58 -8.47 12.51
C VAL A 488 34.82 -9.96 12.81
N SER A 489 35.18 -10.75 11.78
CA SER A 489 35.44 -12.19 11.92
C SER A 489 36.77 -12.53 12.61
N GLY A 490 37.72 -11.59 12.67
CA GLY A 490 39.02 -11.71 13.34
C GLY A 490 38.95 -11.95 14.86
N THR A 491 37.75 -11.87 15.44
CA THR A 491 37.43 -12.30 16.80
C THR A 491 37.46 -13.83 16.88
N LYS A 492 38.67 -14.41 16.83
CA LYS A 492 39.02 -15.85 16.92
C LYS A 492 37.81 -16.78 16.82
N ILE A 493 37.48 -17.17 15.58
CA ILE A 493 36.72 -18.40 15.33
C ILE A 493 37.42 -19.48 16.17
N PRO A 494 36.77 -20.05 17.21
CA PRO A 494 37.39 -21.06 18.03
C PRO A 494 37.83 -22.16 17.08
N ASN A 495 39.11 -22.53 17.13
CA ASN A 495 39.67 -23.63 16.34
C ASN A 495 38.85 -24.89 16.65
N SER A 496 37.77 -25.12 15.92
CA SER A 496 36.99 -26.34 16.01
C SER A 496 37.86 -27.41 15.39
N SER A 497 38.58 -28.13 16.25
CA SER A 497 39.31 -29.34 15.89
C SER A 497 38.39 -30.46 15.38
N ASP A 498 37.08 -30.26 15.44
CA ASP A 498 36.07 -31.09 14.82
C ASP A 498 35.93 -30.67 13.36
N GLY A 499 36.46 -31.50 12.45
CA GLY A 499 36.59 -31.25 11.01
C GLY A 499 35.31 -31.11 10.20
N ASN A 500 34.26 -30.51 10.78
CA ASN A 500 33.10 -30.03 10.07
C ASN A 500 33.32 -28.54 9.78
N SER A 501 34.18 -28.26 8.78
CA SER A 501 34.39 -26.88 8.33
C SER A 501 33.02 -26.31 7.99
N ILE A 502 32.63 -25.24 8.67
CA ILE A 502 31.52 -24.39 8.27
C ILE A 502 31.96 -23.80 6.93
N ILE A 503 31.68 -24.53 5.86
CA ILE A 503 31.79 -24.02 4.50
C ILE A 503 30.79 -22.88 4.48
N THR A 504 31.31 -21.66 4.41
CA THR A 504 30.51 -20.49 4.05
C THR A 504 29.80 -20.85 2.76
N ASP A 505 28.49 -21.04 2.83
CA ASP A 505 27.67 -21.47 1.70
C ASP A 505 27.92 -20.51 0.53
N SER A 506 28.70 -20.97 -0.45
CA SER A 506 29.18 -20.20 -1.60
C SER A 506 28.08 -20.00 -2.65
N ASN A 507 26.83 -19.88 -2.23
CA ASN A 507 25.62 -19.85 -3.06
C ASN A 507 24.62 -18.83 -2.50
N ARG A 508 25.07 -17.62 -2.17
CA ARG A 508 24.21 -16.55 -1.69
C ARG A 508 23.44 -15.94 -2.86
N ILE A 509 24.06 -15.85 -4.03
CA ILE A 509 23.39 -15.46 -5.26
C ILE A 509 23.09 -16.71 -6.09
N LYS A 510 21.81 -16.96 -6.37
CA LYS A 510 21.32 -18.09 -7.17
C LYS A 510 20.65 -17.59 -8.44
N ILE A 511 21.27 -17.90 -9.57
CA ILE A 511 20.70 -17.63 -10.89
C ILE A 511 19.98 -18.89 -11.39
N LEU A 512 18.65 -18.85 -11.38
CA LEU A 512 17.76 -19.95 -11.79
C LEU A 512 17.21 -19.74 -13.20
N THR A 513 17.98 -19.10 -14.07
CA THR A 513 17.59 -18.85 -15.46
C THR A 513 18.74 -19.11 -16.43
N ASN A 514 18.40 -19.73 -17.57
CA ASN A 514 19.32 -19.91 -18.69
C ASN A 514 19.40 -18.67 -19.59
N ALA A 515 18.56 -17.66 -19.34
CA ALA A 515 18.55 -16.39 -20.06
C ALA A 515 19.64 -15.43 -19.59
N PHE A 516 20.26 -15.72 -18.44
CA PHE A 516 21.28 -14.87 -17.85
C PHE A 516 22.64 -15.19 -18.46
N THR A 517 23.32 -14.14 -18.94
CA THR A 517 24.70 -14.20 -19.38
C THR A 517 25.54 -13.34 -18.42
N ALA A 518 26.46 -13.98 -17.71
CA ALA A 518 27.37 -13.28 -16.81
C ALA A 518 28.37 -12.43 -17.61
N ARG A 519 28.65 -11.23 -17.10
CA ARG A 519 29.77 -10.41 -17.58
C ARG A 519 31.09 -11.04 -17.12
N GLU A 520 32.16 -10.81 -17.90
CA GLU A 520 33.50 -11.27 -17.53
C GLU A 520 33.80 -10.80 -16.09
N GLN A 521 34.13 -11.76 -15.23
CA GLN A 521 34.20 -11.49 -13.80
C GLN A 521 35.35 -10.54 -13.52
N ILE A 522 35.06 -9.47 -12.76
CA ILE A 522 36.07 -8.76 -12.00
C ILE A 522 36.82 -9.83 -11.18
N ASP A 523 38.16 -9.81 -11.22
CA ASP A 523 39.01 -10.81 -10.59
C ASP A 523 38.51 -11.11 -9.16
N LYS A 524 37.87 -12.28 -8.99
CA LYS A 524 37.28 -12.72 -7.71
C LYS A 524 38.31 -13.09 -6.66
N GLU A 525 39.60 -12.94 -6.97
CA GLU A 525 40.71 -13.25 -6.09
C GLU A 525 40.71 -12.27 -4.90
N GLY A 526 39.96 -12.60 -3.85
CA GLY A 526 39.99 -11.86 -2.58
C GLY A 526 38.67 -11.69 -1.85
N LEU A 527 37.52 -11.97 -2.48
CA LEU A 527 36.20 -11.85 -1.82
C LEU A 527 35.80 -13.19 -1.19
N GLN A 528 35.96 -13.33 0.13
CA GLN A 528 35.54 -14.51 0.89
C GLN A 528 34.16 -14.34 1.52
N TYR A 529 33.78 -13.12 1.90
CA TYR A 529 32.57 -12.85 2.67
C TYR A 529 31.44 -12.23 1.84
N CYS A 530 31.76 -11.71 0.65
CA CYS A 530 30.82 -11.05 -0.24
C CYS A 530 30.70 -11.79 -1.58
N GLU A 531 29.49 -11.84 -2.14
CA GLU A 531 29.24 -12.34 -3.49
C GLU A 531 28.70 -11.22 -4.38
N PHE A 532 29.31 -11.04 -5.56
CA PHE A 532 28.89 -10.07 -6.57
C PHE A 532 28.72 -10.75 -7.92
N VAL A 533 27.62 -10.45 -8.60
CA VAL A 533 27.28 -10.94 -9.93
C VAL A 533 26.85 -9.76 -10.80
N ASP A 534 27.52 -9.61 -11.95
CA ASP A 534 27.18 -8.63 -12.99
C ASP A 534 26.91 -9.40 -14.30
N GLY A 535 25.92 -8.97 -15.06
CA GLY A 535 25.51 -9.62 -16.30
C GLY A 535 24.23 -9.02 -16.88
N TRP A 536 23.63 -9.74 -17.82
CA TRP A 536 22.39 -9.33 -18.46
C TRP A 536 21.44 -10.51 -18.65
N ILE A 537 20.14 -10.22 -18.73
CA ILE A 537 19.09 -11.16 -19.08
C ILE A 537 18.73 -10.94 -20.54
N GLU A 538 18.77 -12.02 -21.32
CA GLU A 538 18.39 -12.03 -22.74
C GLU A 538 16.91 -12.43 -22.92
N ASN A 539 16.27 -11.87 -23.94
CA ASN A 539 14.95 -12.30 -24.34
C ASN A 539 15.00 -13.72 -24.91
N THR A 540 14.54 -14.69 -24.12
CA THR A 540 14.48 -16.11 -24.53
C THR A 540 13.15 -16.49 -25.15
N SER A 541 12.23 -15.52 -25.32
CA SER A 541 10.93 -15.78 -25.92
C SER A 541 11.06 -15.94 -27.44
N LEU A 542 11.00 -17.19 -27.91
CA LEU A 542 10.73 -17.50 -29.34
C LEU A 542 9.29 -17.14 -29.75
N GLU A 543 8.46 -16.73 -28.80
CA GLU A 543 7.08 -16.34 -29.06
C GLU A 543 7.04 -14.90 -29.57
N PRO A 544 6.42 -14.65 -30.74
CA PRO A 544 6.29 -13.29 -31.25
C PRO A 544 5.59 -12.43 -30.21
N ASP A 545 6.12 -11.23 -30.01
CA ASP A 545 5.84 -10.34 -28.89
C ASP A 545 4.34 -10.04 -28.74
N SER A 546 3.60 -10.14 -29.85
CA SER A 546 2.16 -10.03 -29.84
C SER A 546 1.46 -11.07 -30.71
N ARG A 547 0.27 -11.51 -30.26
CA ARG A 547 -0.75 -12.12 -31.13
C ARG A 547 -1.15 -11.22 -32.30
N PHE A 548 -0.85 -9.92 -32.23
CA PHE A 548 -0.95 -8.99 -33.35
C PHE A 548 0.22 -9.10 -34.35
N ASP A 549 1.43 -9.50 -33.92
CA ASP A 549 2.59 -9.68 -34.83
C ASP A 549 2.46 -10.92 -35.71
N ARG A 550 1.72 -11.93 -35.24
CA ARG A 550 1.51 -13.18 -36.02
C ARG A 550 0.77 -12.97 -37.34
N LYS A 551 0.15 -11.83 -37.58
CA LYS A 551 -0.63 -11.58 -38.82
C LYS A 551 0.17 -10.97 -39.98
N HIS A 552 1.45 -10.66 -39.80
CA HIS A 552 2.26 -10.06 -40.87
C HIS A 552 3.07 -11.04 -41.73
N ARG A 553 3.14 -12.32 -41.37
CA ARG A 553 3.69 -13.38 -42.25
C ARG A 553 2.59 -14.07 -43.06
N GLY A 554 1.78 -13.28 -43.77
CA GLY A 554 1.12 -13.78 -44.97
C GLY A 554 2.18 -13.93 -46.05
N ASP A 555 2.41 -15.15 -46.52
CA ASP A 555 3.25 -15.44 -47.68
C ASP A 555 2.92 -14.45 -48.81
N PRO A 556 3.92 -13.81 -49.44
CA PRO A 556 3.71 -13.05 -50.67
C PRO A 556 3.44 -14.04 -51.82
N SER A 557 2.30 -14.71 -51.76
CA SER A 557 1.77 -15.42 -52.93
C SER A 557 1.23 -14.36 -53.89
N ALA A 558 1.66 -14.52 -55.14
CA ALA A 558 1.82 -13.52 -56.17
C ALA A 558 0.51 -12.94 -56.78
N ASP A 559 -0.60 -12.92 -56.05
CA ASP A 559 -1.87 -12.43 -56.60
C ASP A 559 -2.66 -11.58 -55.59
N GLY A 560 -2.42 -10.27 -55.64
CA GLY A 560 -3.49 -9.26 -55.60
C GLY A 560 -4.38 -9.11 -54.35
N GLY A 561 -4.00 -9.60 -53.18
CA GLY A 561 -4.82 -9.51 -51.95
C GLY A 561 -4.66 -8.21 -51.16
N ILE A 562 -5.37 -7.15 -51.54
CA ILE A 562 -5.57 -5.91 -50.77
C ILE A 562 -6.36 -6.23 -49.48
N GLY A 563 -5.74 -6.16 -48.30
CA GLY A 563 -6.50 -6.19 -47.05
C GLY A 563 -5.72 -6.52 -45.77
N GLY A 564 -5.12 -5.52 -45.14
CA GLY A 564 -4.60 -5.62 -43.77
C GLY A 564 -4.06 -4.27 -43.32
N GLY A 565 -4.77 -3.60 -42.39
CA GLY A 565 -4.54 -2.20 -41.99
C GLY A 565 -3.07 -1.87 -41.69
N LYS A 566 -2.52 -0.93 -42.46
CA LYS A 566 -1.13 -0.50 -42.39
C LYS A 566 -0.93 0.53 -41.27
N ILE A 567 -0.70 0.08 -40.04
CA ILE A 567 0.28 0.79 -39.21
C ILE A 567 1.63 0.32 -39.76
N ARG A 568 2.32 1.18 -40.51
CA ARG A 568 3.70 0.87 -40.90
C ARG A 568 4.50 0.87 -39.62
N LEU A 569 4.85 -0.31 -39.09
CA LEU A 569 5.64 -0.42 -37.86
C LEU A 569 6.92 0.41 -37.95
N GLU A 570 7.59 0.40 -39.10
CA GLU A 570 8.73 1.30 -39.36
C GLU A 570 8.34 2.78 -39.22
N GLY A 571 7.21 3.20 -39.79
CA GLY A 571 6.76 4.60 -39.69
C GLY A 571 6.27 5.00 -38.29
N ALA A 572 5.64 4.09 -37.55
CA ALA A 572 5.15 4.32 -36.19
C ALA A 572 6.28 4.26 -35.15
N HIS A 573 7.24 3.35 -35.34
CA HIS A 573 8.46 3.25 -34.54
C HIS A 573 9.33 4.49 -34.76
N SER A 574 9.57 4.88 -36.02
CA SER A 574 10.27 6.13 -36.33
C SER A 574 9.53 7.37 -35.82
N GLN A 575 8.19 7.40 -35.77
CA GLN A 575 7.43 8.53 -35.19
C GLN A 575 7.43 8.55 -33.66
N ALA A 576 7.40 7.38 -33.01
CA ALA A 576 7.43 7.28 -31.55
C ALA A 576 8.82 7.58 -30.97
N LEU A 577 9.88 7.21 -31.71
CA LEU A 577 11.27 7.42 -31.30
C LEU A 577 11.88 8.73 -31.82
N TYR A 578 11.20 9.49 -32.70
CA TYR A 578 11.74 10.75 -33.24
C TYR A 578 12.00 11.84 -32.17
N GLY A 579 11.51 11.65 -30.94
CA GLY A 579 11.80 12.51 -29.79
C GLY A 579 12.83 11.96 -28.79
N PHE A 580 13.29 10.72 -28.96
CA PHE A 580 14.24 10.03 -28.07
C PHE A 580 15.65 9.92 -28.66
N ASP A 581 15.85 10.37 -29.90
CA ASP A 581 17.19 10.52 -30.48
C ASP A 581 17.90 11.65 -29.74
N THR A 582 18.61 11.26 -28.69
CA THR A 582 19.45 12.12 -27.87
C THR A 582 20.36 12.93 -28.78
N THR A 583 20.47 14.21 -28.48
CA THR A 583 21.29 15.21 -29.16
C THR A 583 22.80 14.95 -29.01
N SER A 584 23.28 13.77 -29.39
CA SER A 584 24.69 13.44 -29.59
C SER A 584 25.06 13.60 -31.07
N SER A 585 24.65 14.74 -31.67
CA SER A 585 25.19 15.20 -32.95
C SER A 585 26.63 15.69 -32.76
N SER A 586 27.57 14.75 -32.61
CA SER A 586 28.98 14.99 -32.89
C SER A 586 29.39 14.10 -34.05
N ASN A 587 29.74 14.74 -35.16
CA ASN A 587 30.12 14.12 -36.43
C ASN A 587 31.34 13.21 -36.27
N SER A 588 31.14 11.94 -35.94
CA SER A 588 32.16 10.91 -36.09
C SER A 588 31.64 9.82 -37.02
N THR A 589 32.32 9.72 -38.16
CA THR A 589 32.10 8.74 -39.21
C THR A 589 32.47 7.34 -38.73
N GLU A 590 31.48 6.43 -38.79
CA GLU A 590 31.63 5.00 -39.07
C GLU A 590 32.79 4.25 -38.38
N THR A 591 32.57 3.83 -37.14
CA THR A 591 32.97 2.48 -36.67
C THR A 591 31.85 1.92 -35.80
N ALA A 592 30.96 1.15 -36.42
CA ALA A 592 29.88 0.42 -35.77
C ALA A 592 30.44 -0.77 -34.98
N SER A 593 30.82 -0.58 -33.70
CA SER A 593 30.95 -1.66 -32.71
C SER A 593 31.43 -1.19 -31.32
N LYS A 594 30.85 -0.14 -30.74
CA LYS A 594 31.00 0.08 -29.30
C LYS A 594 29.63 0.27 -28.69
N SER A 595 29.11 -0.80 -28.10
CA SER A 595 27.95 -0.76 -27.22
C SER A 595 28.31 0.16 -26.07
N THR A 596 27.82 1.40 -26.10
CA THR A 596 27.81 2.26 -24.92
C THR A 596 27.08 1.49 -23.83
N PHE A 597 27.79 1.13 -22.77
CA PHE A 597 27.25 0.28 -21.71
C PHE A 597 26.16 1.06 -20.97
N ALA A 598 24.93 0.56 -21.03
CA ALA A 598 23.78 1.19 -20.41
C ALA A 598 23.88 1.04 -18.88
N ARG A 599 23.29 1.99 -18.15
CA ARG A 599 23.07 1.86 -16.70
C ARG A 599 22.41 0.50 -16.41
N PRO A 600 22.80 -0.20 -15.32
CA PRO A 600 22.09 -1.42 -14.93
C PRO A 600 20.62 -1.08 -14.72
N LEU A 601 19.73 -1.81 -15.39
CA LEU A 601 18.30 -1.61 -15.25
C LEU A 601 17.79 -2.23 -13.95
N LEU A 602 18.51 -3.20 -13.38
CA LEU A 602 18.18 -3.85 -12.12
C LEU A 602 19.43 -3.94 -11.22
N ALA A 603 19.36 -3.39 -10.01
CA ALA A 603 20.42 -3.49 -9.01
C ALA A 603 19.83 -4.03 -7.70
N VAL A 604 20.35 -5.14 -7.20
CA VAL A 604 19.81 -5.83 -6.02
C VAL A 604 20.89 -6.02 -4.97
N SER A 605 20.59 -5.65 -3.73
CA SER A 605 21.48 -5.81 -2.58
C SER A 605 20.74 -6.44 -1.39
N SER A 606 21.29 -7.51 -0.83
CA SER A 606 20.83 -8.08 0.44
C SER A 606 21.88 -8.95 1.11
N PRO A 607 22.04 -8.88 2.45
CA PRO A 607 22.94 -9.76 3.17
C PRO A 607 22.49 -11.23 3.19
N GLY A 608 21.24 -11.50 2.82
CA GLY A 608 20.68 -12.85 2.63
C GLY A 608 20.91 -13.41 1.23
N LYS A 609 20.17 -14.45 0.88
CA LYS A 609 20.21 -15.08 -0.44
C LYS A 609 19.45 -14.20 -1.45
N ILE A 610 20.04 -14.01 -2.63
CA ILE A 610 19.39 -13.37 -3.78
C ILE A 610 19.09 -14.44 -4.81
N ILE A 611 17.82 -14.58 -5.18
CA ILE A 611 17.37 -15.53 -6.20
C ILE A 611 16.89 -14.73 -7.41
N LEU A 612 17.48 -15.00 -8.58
CA LEU A 612 17.05 -14.44 -9.85
C LEU A 612 16.50 -15.55 -10.75
N GLU A 613 15.26 -15.40 -11.21
CA GLU A 613 14.60 -16.35 -12.09
C GLU A 613 13.90 -15.65 -13.26
N THR A 614 13.78 -16.34 -14.40
CA THR A 614 12.88 -15.90 -15.49
C THR A 614 11.65 -16.79 -15.56
N LEU A 615 10.47 -16.18 -15.57
CA LEU A 615 9.20 -16.87 -15.69
C LEU A 615 8.53 -16.57 -17.02
N SER A 616 7.76 -17.54 -17.52
CA SER A 616 6.74 -17.20 -18.51
C SER A 616 5.56 -16.54 -17.81
N TRP A 617 4.86 -15.63 -18.48
CA TRP A 617 3.55 -15.11 -18.05
C TRP A 617 2.62 -16.18 -17.45
N LEU A 618 2.54 -17.37 -18.06
CA LEU A 618 1.71 -18.46 -17.55
C LEU A 618 2.27 -19.06 -16.24
N GLY A 619 3.59 -19.16 -16.12
CA GLY A 619 4.25 -19.62 -14.89
C GLY A 619 4.04 -18.64 -13.73
N ASN A 620 4.15 -17.34 -13.99
CA ASN A 620 3.84 -16.30 -13.00
C ASN A 620 2.36 -16.37 -12.54
N ILE A 621 1.42 -16.54 -13.47
CA ILE A 621 0.00 -16.76 -13.11
C ILE A 621 -0.17 -18.02 -12.27
N ALA A 622 0.44 -19.13 -12.67
CA ALA A 622 0.29 -20.40 -11.97
C ALA A 622 0.76 -20.32 -10.52
N ARG A 623 1.92 -19.69 -10.26
CA ARG A 623 2.42 -19.38 -8.90
C ARG A 623 1.43 -18.57 -8.09
N ARG A 624 0.93 -17.46 -8.66
CA ARG A 624 0.02 -16.55 -7.94
C ARG A 624 -1.30 -17.19 -7.52
N TYR A 625 -1.78 -18.19 -8.24
CA TYR A 625 -3.05 -18.86 -7.96
C TYR A 625 -2.86 -20.20 -7.25
N GLY A 626 -1.65 -20.51 -6.76
CA GLY A 626 -1.37 -21.80 -6.10
C GLY A 626 -1.64 -23.00 -7.00
N LEU A 627 -1.56 -22.81 -8.34
CA LEU A 627 -1.72 -23.90 -9.30
C LEU A 627 -0.46 -24.78 -9.39
N ASP A 628 0.61 -24.35 -8.71
CA ASP A 628 1.93 -24.96 -8.72
C ASP A 628 2.08 -26.11 -7.72
N ASP A 629 1.31 -26.13 -6.63
CA ASP A 629 1.46 -27.09 -5.51
C ASP A 629 1.26 -28.58 -5.91
N THR A 630 0.77 -28.85 -7.12
CA THR A 630 0.50 -30.20 -7.62
C THR A 630 1.42 -30.64 -8.76
N ARG A 631 2.33 -29.78 -9.24
CA ARG A 631 3.22 -30.08 -10.36
C ARG A 631 4.66 -30.14 -9.86
N ASN A 632 5.39 -31.17 -10.29
CA ASN A 632 6.82 -31.27 -10.02
C ASN A 632 7.51 -29.96 -10.46
N GLU A 633 8.37 -29.42 -9.60
CA GLU A 633 9.07 -28.13 -9.78
C GLU A 633 9.74 -27.99 -11.17
N ASP A 634 10.12 -29.12 -11.78
CA ASP A 634 10.76 -29.17 -13.10
C ASP A 634 9.85 -28.83 -14.30
N ASP A 635 8.52 -28.84 -14.13
CA ASP A 635 7.53 -28.83 -15.24
C ASP A 635 6.77 -27.50 -15.39
N LEU A 636 7.04 -26.54 -14.52
CA LEU A 636 6.36 -25.24 -14.50
C LEU A 636 7.20 -24.19 -15.24
N GLY A 637 6.65 -23.66 -16.34
CA GLY A 637 7.35 -22.65 -17.16
C GLY A 637 8.15 -23.19 -18.33
N ARG A 638 8.36 -24.51 -18.43
CA ARG A 638 8.75 -25.12 -19.72
C ARG A 638 7.64 -24.82 -20.72
N GLN A 639 8.02 -24.29 -21.89
CA GLN A 639 7.15 -24.00 -23.02
C GLN A 639 6.03 -25.03 -23.08
N ALA A 640 4.78 -24.60 -23.31
CA ALA A 640 3.71 -25.53 -23.67
C ALA A 640 4.20 -26.34 -24.86
N THR A 641 4.80 -27.51 -24.60
CA THR A 641 5.43 -28.32 -25.62
C THR A 641 4.29 -28.71 -26.50
N ARG A 642 4.35 -28.24 -27.75
CA ARG A 642 3.30 -28.42 -28.74
C ARG A 642 3.05 -29.92 -28.80
N ARG A 643 1.99 -30.41 -28.12
CA ARG A 643 1.66 -31.84 -28.03
C ARG A 643 1.78 -32.37 -29.44
N LYS A 644 2.78 -33.24 -29.67
CA LYS A 644 3.05 -33.86 -30.96
C LYS A 644 1.69 -34.36 -31.46
N ARG A 645 1.19 -33.81 -32.56
CA ARG A 645 -0.11 -34.22 -33.12
C ARG A 645 -0.08 -35.74 -33.23
N LEU A 646 -0.95 -36.42 -32.48
CA LEU A 646 -1.27 -37.82 -32.73
C LEU A 646 -1.85 -37.89 -34.15
N GLY A 647 -1.00 -38.19 -35.13
CA GLY A 647 -1.39 -38.08 -36.53
C GLY A 647 -0.25 -38.30 -37.48
N GLU A 648 0.51 -39.38 -37.30
CA GLU A 648 1.30 -39.99 -38.37
C GLU A 648 1.30 -41.51 -38.15
N ASN A 649 0.12 -42.11 -38.38
CA ASN A 649 0.07 -43.52 -38.74
C ASN A 649 0.62 -43.63 -40.16
N THR A 650 1.93 -43.82 -40.28
CA THR A 650 2.53 -44.39 -41.49
C THR A 650 2.03 -45.82 -41.61
N THR A 651 0.97 -46.01 -42.40
CA THR A 651 0.77 -47.21 -43.20
C THR A 651 2.04 -47.48 -44.00
N ASN A 652 2.65 -48.64 -43.79
CA ASN A 652 3.38 -49.33 -44.85
C ASN A 652 3.25 -50.84 -44.66
N GLN A 653 3.12 -51.47 -45.83
CA GLN A 653 2.84 -52.88 -46.12
C GLN A 653 3.86 -53.86 -45.56
#